data_AF-V4XIC9-F1
#
_entry.id   AF-V4XIC9-F1
#
_cell.length_a   1.000
_cell.length_b   1.000
_cell.length_c   1.000
_cell.angle_alpha   90.00
_cell.angle_beta   90.00
_cell.angle_gamma   90.00
#
_symmetry.space_group_name_H-M   'P 1'
#
loop_
_entity.id
_entity.type
_entity.pdbx_description
1 polymer ?
#
loop_
_entity_poly.entity_id
_entity_poly.type
_entity_poly.pdbx_seq_one_letter_code
_entity_poly.pdbx_strand_id
1 'polypeptide(L)'
;MTDEPPQTNGEATSAELTATGDDAPVAEAADEVTDAGEEQPADVDLTAHQYYLNRELSELAFQERVLHEAEDDRNPPLERLRFLAYVTKNLDEFFMKRVGGLKQQIEAGLTEPTVDGRTPEEQWAEVLETARPLFTRQTETWETEIEPALAEAGVHIRAYDVLPPEKQDSLRAEFRETVLPTLTPLTFDPAHPFPFISNLSLSLAVLTRRDNESEPQFTRIKVPEKHARLIELDSADDTDEYVLLEDVIEANLDLLLPNVDIIDVSKFRLTRNAEVGRNEEVAEDLIDVIEDVVEKRRFAKVVRLEVADDMPARSLDILTEQLDIGPAEIYHRSGPIDYEDFFDLVDIDRPDLKLPAWSPQPHPRLGTDEPMSTADQSTAIFEEIKDDDILVHHPYHSFEDTVQRFLETAASDPDVLAIKVAIYRTASDSKVIQSLIEAAENGKEVAVMVELKARFDEQNNLEWVRRLEQEGIHVAYGSLGLKTHTKTALVVREEADGVRTYSHVGTGNYNSETAKGYEDLGMLTVDRDIGQDLVKLFNFFTGPTLDEEFRKLLVAPVTMRERFTDLIRREAEIAEDGGDGRIIAKLNGLEDPDIVAELYRAGMAGVEIDLIVRDICRLRPGIEGLSDTITVHSVVGRFLEHSRIYYFGNSGEPEWYIGSADWMTRNLDNRVEAVAPVTDEHLRGELQFILETILSDNRRRWLLQADGSYEQVEPADDEQIRDTQSLLMEQAYRTATQDGTTETDTERFMIEHGPGRVGHIIDMRPTTADAGTRWSVRPRLPGTKLCSRGDRRKHDSRVPFSEFADSHDIAGPLFDGEAPDTVCSYCWSNVSETETSPARPPETE
;
A
#
# COMPACT_ATOMS: atom_id res chain seq x y z
N MET A 1 -58.31 -29.80 -25.42
CA MET A 1 -58.11 -31.21 -25.08
C MET A 1 -57.38 -31.21 -23.73
N THR A 2 -58.04 -31.38 -22.59
CA THR A 2 -58.71 -32.61 -22.08
C THR A 2 -57.68 -33.73 -21.85
N ASP A 3 -57.43 -34.25 -20.63
CA ASP A 3 -58.27 -34.23 -19.41
C ASP A 3 -57.50 -34.29 -18.07
N GLU A 4 -58.17 -33.71 -17.06
CA GLU A 4 -58.11 -33.93 -15.59
C GLU A 4 -59.43 -34.67 -15.17
N PRO A 5 -59.82 -34.88 -13.88
CA PRO A 5 -59.10 -35.04 -12.60
C PRO A 5 -59.31 -36.52 -12.12
N PRO A 6 -60.15 -36.97 -11.13
CA PRO A 6 -60.71 -36.42 -9.86
C PRO A 6 -59.75 -36.65 -8.65
N GLN A 7 -59.84 -36.06 -7.44
CA GLN A 7 -60.90 -35.59 -6.51
C GLN A 7 -61.44 -36.57 -5.43
N THR A 8 -60.88 -36.43 -4.21
CA THR A 8 -61.53 -36.21 -2.87
C THR A 8 -62.50 -37.21 -2.18
N ASN A 9 -62.45 -37.14 -0.83
CA ASN A 9 -63.38 -37.64 0.21
C ASN A 9 -63.25 -39.13 0.64
N GLY A 10 -63.41 -39.49 1.92
CA GLY A 10 -63.77 -38.70 3.12
C GLY A 10 -63.60 -39.47 4.45
N GLU A 11 -64.05 -38.86 5.55
CA GLU A 11 -63.71 -39.18 6.96
C GLU A 11 -64.44 -40.39 7.59
N ALA A 12 -63.88 -40.90 8.70
CA ALA A 12 -64.65 -41.43 9.84
C ALA A 12 -63.83 -41.46 11.17
N THR A 13 -64.17 -40.56 12.10
CA THR A 13 -64.43 -40.77 13.56
C THR A 13 -63.86 -42.04 14.25
N SER A 14 -63.37 -42.04 15.50
CA SER A 14 -63.49 -41.07 16.62
C SER A 14 -62.73 -41.57 17.87
N ALA A 15 -62.18 -40.66 18.69
CA ALA A 15 -62.21 -40.74 20.16
C ALA A 15 -61.61 -39.47 20.81
N GLU A 16 -62.46 -38.53 21.24
CA GLU A 16 -62.07 -37.50 22.20
C GLU A 16 -62.04 -38.08 23.63
N LEU A 17 -61.25 -37.46 24.52
CA LEU A 17 -61.68 -37.04 25.86
C LEU A 17 -60.58 -36.17 26.51
N THR A 18 -60.71 -34.85 26.33
CA THR A 18 -60.69 -33.77 27.35
C THR A 18 -60.08 -34.05 28.74
N ALA A 19 -59.43 -33.11 29.45
CA ALA A 19 -59.10 -31.70 29.18
C ALA A 19 -58.26 -31.10 30.34
N THR A 20 -57.76 -29.86 30.17
CA THR A 20 -57.29 -28.88 31.20
C THR A 20 -56.12 -29.30 32.11
N GLY A 21 -55.23 -28.40 32.54
CA GLY A 21 -55.11 -26.94 32.39
C GLY A 21 -54.18 -26.40 33.48
N ASP A 22 -53.55 -25.23 33.25
CA ASP A 22 -52.54 -24.54 34.09
C ASP A 22 -52.41 -24.89 35.59
N ASP A 23 -51.17 -25.06 36.05
CA ASP A 23 -50.58 -24.13 37.03
C ASP A 23 -49.06 -24.36 37.18
N ALA A 24 -48.28 -23.28 37.23
CA ALA A 24 -46.87 -23.30 37.58
C ALA A 24 -46.68 -22.95 39.06
N PRO A 25 -45.70 -23.58 39.75
CA PRO A 25 -44.93 -22.80 40.71
C PRO A 25 -43.41 -23.06 40.69
N VAL A 26 -42.72 -22.16 41.38
CA VAL A 26 -41.27 -21.90 41.40
C VAL A 26 -40.48 -22.83 42.34
N ALA A 27 -39.23 -23.14 41.94
CA ALA A 27 -38.06 -23.60 42.73
C ALA A 27 -38.11 -24.94 43.48
N GLU A 28 -37.11 -25.81 43.23
CA GLU A 28 -35.87 -25.87 44.02
C GLU A 28 -34.79 -26.68 43.27
N ALA A 29 -33.52 -26.47 43.60
CA ALA A 29 -32.38 -27.06 42.90
C ALA A 29 -31.97 -28.45 43.45
N ALA A 30 -31.49 -29.31 42.56
CA ALA A 30 -30.67 -30.47 42.90
C ALA A 30 -29.65 -30.68 41.77
N ASP A 31 -28.35 -30.58 42.09
CA ASP A 31 -27.27 -30.80 41.14
C ASP A 31 -27.24 -32.28 40.69
N GLU A 32 -27.65 -32.55 39.44
CA GLU A 32 -27.12 -33.70 38.71
C GLU A 32 -25.92 -33.23 37.89
N VAL A 33 -24.73 -33.61 38.35
CA VAL A 33 -23.48 -33.43 37.61
C VAL A 33 -23.54 -34.35 36.39
N THR A 34 -24.08 -33.84 35.29
CA THR A 34 -23.91 -34.44 33.98
C THR A 34 -22.45 -34.29 33.58
N ASP A 35 -21.79 -35.43 33.46
CA ASP A 35 -20.48 -35.58 32.82
C ASP A 35 -20.55 -34.91 31.44
N ALA A 36 -20.03 -33.68 31.37
CA ALA A 36 -19.91 -32.94 30.12
C ALA A 36 -18.76 -33.60 29.35
N GLY A 37 -19.11 -34.67 28.64
CA GLY A 37 -18.19 -35.27 27.68
C GLY A 37 -17.69 -34.18 26.75
N GLU A 38 -16.38 -34.20 26.52
CA GLU A 38 -15.69 -33.25 25.65
C GLU A 38 -16.39 -33.23 24.28
N GLU A 39 -17.24 -32.22 24.07
CA GLU A 39 -17.78 -31.94 22.75
C GLU A 39 -16.56 -31.59 21.89
N GLN A 40 -16.23 -32.49 20.96
CA GLN A 40 -15.30 -32.18 19.87
C GLN A 40 -15.78 -30.85 19.26
N PRO A 41 -14.89 -29.85 19.07
CA PRO A 41 -15.30 -28.56 18.55
C PRO A 41 -16.09 -28.79 17.27
N ALA A 42 -17.32 -28.28 17.24
CA ALA A 42 -18.17 -28.39 16.07
C ALA A 42 -17.43 -27.77 14.88
N ASP A 43 -17.37 -28.51 13.77
CA ASP A 43 -16.65 -28.14 12.55
C ASP A 43 -16.98 -26.68 12.16
N VAL A 44 -16.04 -25.77 12.40
CA VAL A 44 -16.30 -24.33 12.30
C VAL A 44 -16.37 -23.98 10.82
N ASP A 45 -17.53 -23.49 10.37
CA ASP A 45 -17.69 -23.04 9.00
C ASP A 45 -16.91 -21.74 8.77
N LEU A 46 -15.65 -21.88 8.36
CA LEU A 46 -14.75 -20.78 8.02
C LEU A 46 -15.21 -19.96 6.81
N THR A 47 -16.27 -20.37 6.10
CA THR A 47 -16.91 -19.57 5.04
C THR A 47 -18.04 -18.68 5.56
N ALA A 48 -18.38 -18.77 6.85
CA ALA A 48 -19.44 -17.97 7.45
C ALA A 48 -19.10 -16.46 7.43
N HIS A 49 -20.02 -15.69 6.87
CA HIS A 49 -19.85 -14.26 6.59
C HIS A 49 -19.45 -13.40 7.78
N GLN A 50 -19.86 -13.78 9.01
CA GLN A 50 -19.47 -13.10 10.24
C GLN A 50 -17.94 -13.06 10.47
N TYR A 51 -17.15 -13.88 9.79
CA TYR A 51 -15.70 -13.92 9.93
C TYR A 51 -14.96 -13.04 8.91
N TYR A 52 -15.67 -12.28 8.07
CA TYR A 52 -15.07 -11.44 7.04
C TYR A 52 -15.45 -9.97 7.23
N LEU A 53 -14.47 -9.07 7.17
CA LEU A 53 -14.71 -7.64 7.05
C LEU A 53 -15.12 -7.31 5.61
N ASN A 54 -15.98 -6.30 5.46
CA ASN A 54 -16.30 -5.78 4.15
C ASN A 54 -15.06 -5.10 3.53
N ARG A 55 -14.82 -5.37 2.24
CA ARG A 55 -13.62 -4.89 1.55
C ARG A 55 -13.65 -3.36 1.37
N GLU A 56 -14.82 -2.80 1.07
CA GLU A 56 -15.02 -1.40 0.74
C GLU A 56 -14.94 -0.54 2.01
N LEU A 57 -15.51 -1.01 3.11
CA LEU A 57 -15.35 -0.40 4.43
C LEU A 57 -13.90 -0.46 4.91
N SER A 58 -13.16 -1.54 4.63
CA SER A 58 -11.72 -1.59 4.94
C SER A 58 -10.89 -0.59 4.12
N GLU A 59 -11.30 -0.25 2.89
CA GLU A 59 -10.65 0.78 2.07
C GLU A 59 -10.94 2.20 2.61
N LEU A 60 -12.15 2.43 3.16
CA LEU A 60 -12.47 3.65 3.91
C LEU A 60 -11.71 3.75 5.24
N ALA A 61 -11.57 2.67 6.00
CA ALA A 61 -10.77 2.63 7.22
C ALA A 61 -9.28 2.93 6.96
N PHE A 62 -8.76 2.57 5.78
CA PHE A 62 -7.44 3.05 5.34
C PHE A 62 -7.43 4.56 5.13
N GLN A 63 -8.45 5.16 4.49
CA GLN A 63 -8.55 6.62 4.37
C GLN A 63 -8.73 7.35 5.71
N GLU A 64 -9.33 6.71 6.73
CA GLU A 64 -9.35 7.26 8.10
C GLU A 64 -7.94 7.39 8.68
N ARG A 65 -7.04 6.42 8.44
CA ARG A 65 -5.63 6.51 8.85
C ARG A 65 -4.84 7.53 8.03
N VAL A 66 -5.15 7.70 6.75
CA VAL A 66 -4.53 8.76 5.91
C VAL A 66 -5.02 10.15 6.34
N LEU A 67 -6.28 10.31 6.72
CA LEU A 67 -6.82 11.56 7.27
C LEU A 67 -6.23 11.88 8.64
N HIS A 68 -5.98 10.88 9.48
CA HIS A 68 -5.32 11.09 10.78
C HIS A 68 -3.96 11.78 10.63
N GLU A 69 -3.16 11.46 9.60
CA GLU A 69 -1.88 12.15 9.35
C GLU A 69 -2.04 13.65 8.99
N ALA A 70 -3.25 14.09 8.60
CA ALA A 70 -3.60 15.50 8.45
C ALA A 70 -4.14 16.14 9.75
N GLU A 71 -4.75 15.35 10.64
CA GLU A 71 -5.19 15.78 11.98
C GLU A 71 -4.02 15.85 12.97
N ASP A 72 -2.95 15.08 12.72
CA ASP A 72 -1.80 14.92 13.59
C ASP A 72 -0.89 16.16 13.65
N ASP A 73 -0.83 16.81 14.82
CA ASP A 73 -0.01 18.00 15.09
C ASP A 73 1.51 17.73 15.10
N ARG A 74 1.92 16.46 15.12
CA ARG A 74 3.32 16.03 14.95
C ARG A 74 3.85 16.29 13.54
N ASN A 75 2.94 16.40 12.55
CA ASN A 75 3.27 16.69 11.15
C ASN A 75 3.26 18.22 10.90
N PRO A 76 4.26 18.79 10.20
CA PRO A 76 4.26 20.22 9.85
C PRO A 76 3.06 20.65 8.99
N PRO A 77 2.65 21.94 8.99
CA PRO A 77 1.40 22.37 8.34
C PRO A 77 1.25 22.02 6.84
N LEU A 78 2.32 22.11 6.04
CA LEU A 78 2.25 21.70 4.62
C LEU A 78 2.30 20.17 4.45
N GLU A 79 2.82 19.43 5.43
CA GLU A 79 2.73 17.96 5.45
C GLU A 79 1.29 17.53 5.74
N ARG A 80 0.65 18.14 6.75
CA ARG A 80 -0.76 17.91 7.08
C ARG A 80 -1.68 18.24 5.89
N LEU A 81 -1.40 19.34 5.19
CA LEU A 81 -2.09 19.71 3.95
C LEU A 81 -1.89 18.65 2.84
N ARG A 82 -0.67 18.12 2.68
CA ARG A 82 -0.38 17.03 1.73
C ARG A 82 -1.27 15.81 1.98
N PHE A 83 -1.51 15.46 3.25
CA PHE A 83 -2.43 14.37 3.61
C PHE A 83 -3.90 14.69 3.30
N LEU A 84 -4.39 15.92 3.50
CA LEU A 84 -5.74 16.29 3.02
C LEU A 84 -5.89 16.12 1.50
N ALA A 85 -4.87 16.53 0.72
CA ALA A 85 -4.85 16.38 -0.73
C ALA A 85 -4.83 14.89 -1.15
N TYR A 86 -4.06 14.05 -0.45
CA TYR A 86 -4.10 12.59 -0.65
C TYR A 86 -5.48 11.99 -0.33
N VAL A 87 -6.16 12.42 0.73
CA VAL A 87 -7.52 11.94 1.07
C VAL A 87 -8.51 12.27 -0.05
N THR A 88 -8.52 13.51 -0.59
CA THR A 88 -9.37 13.84 -1.75
C THR A 88 -9.07 12.95 -2.94
N LYS A 89 -7.80 12.86 -3.35
CA LYS A 89 -7.37 12.06 -4.50
C LYS A 89 -7.72 10.57 -4.38
N ASN A 90 -7.51 9.99 -3.20
CA ASN A 90 -7.82 8.59 -2.93
C ASN A 90 -9.34 8.35 -2.92
N LEU A 91 -10.12 9.23 -2.29
CA LEU A 91 -11.59 9.12 -2.27
C LEU A 91 -12.19 9.38 -3.65
N ASP A 92 -11.62 10.24 -4.48
CA ASP A 92 -11.99 10.38 -5.89
C ASP A 92 -11.81 9.05 -6.63
N GLU A 93 -10.63 8.43 -6.51
CA GLU A 93 -10.36 7.10 -7.08
C GLU A 93 -11.35 6.03 -6.57
N PHE A 94 -11.59 5.98 -5.25
CA PHE A 94 -12.50 5.03 -4.62
C PHE A 94 -13.95 5.20 -5.11
N PHE A 95 -14.47 6.43 -5.16
CA PHE A 95 -15.83 6.67 -5.66
C PHE A 95 -15.93 6.36 -7.17
N MET A 96 -14.96 6.79 -7.96
CA MET A 96 -14.91 6.49 -9.40
C MET A 96 -14.91 4.99 -9.70
N LYS A 97 -14.25 4.16 -8.87
CA LYS A 97 -14.01 2.74 -9.14
C LYS A 97 -14.91 1.78 -8.34
N ARG A 98 -14.97 1.93 -7.01
CA ARG A 98 -15.72 1.02 -6.12
C ARG A 98 -17.19 1.39 -6.06
N VAL A 99 -17.53 2.63 -5.69
CA VAL A 99 -18.94 3.09 -5.62
C VAL A 99 -19.60 3.04 -7.00
N GLY A 100 -18.88 3.45 -8.06
CA GLY A 100 -19.34 3.26 -9.44
C GLY A 100 -19.58 1.80 -9.82
N GLY A 101 -18.69 0.88 -9.43
CA GLY A 101 -18.86 -0.55 -9.66
C GLY A 101 -20.06 -1.15 -8.90
N LEU A 102 -20.32 -0.72 -7.67
CA LEU A 102 -21.51 -1.12 -6.91
C LEU A 102 -22.79 -0.60 -7.58
N LYS A 103 -22.83 0.67 -7.98
CA LYS A 103 -23.99 1.27 -8.68
C LYS A 103 -24.30 0.53 -9.99
N GLN A 104 -23.29 0.09 -10.74
CA GLN A 104 -23.49 -0.78 -11.92
C GLN A 104 -24.08 -2.16 -11.59
N GLN A 105 -23.68 -2.79 -10.47
CA GLN A 105 -24.22 -4.09 -10.04
C GLN A 105 -25.68 -3.98 -9.61
N ILE A 106 -26.03 -2.93 -8.85
CA ILE A 106 -27.41 -2.61 -8.45
C ILE A 106 -28.29 -2.40 -9.69
N GLU A 107 -27.82 -1.62 -10.67
CA GLU A 107 -28.54 -1.37 -11.92
C GLU A 107 -28.70 -2.62 -12.81
N ALA A 108 -27.76 -3.57 -12.73
CA ALA A 108 -27.86 -4.88 -13.37
C ALA A 108 -28.82 -5.83 -12.62
N GLY A 109 -29.31 -5.45 -11.43
CA GLY A 109 -30.18 -6.27 -10.59
C GLY A 109 -29.46 -7.41 -9.89
N LEU A 110 -28.15 -7.29 -9.66
CA LEU A 110 -27.38 -8.28 -8.90
C LEU A 110 -27.66 -8.13 -7.41
N THR A 111 -27.97 -9.26 -6.77
CA THR A 111 -28.33 -9.35 -5.34
C THR A 111 -27.54 -10.40 -4.59
N GLU A 112 -26.57 -11.03 -5.26
CA GLU A 112 -25.64 -11.99 -4.68
C GLU A 112 -24.76 -11.30 -3.62
N PRO A 113 -24.78 -11.76 -2.35
CA PRO A 113 -23.91 -11.19 -1.33
C PRO A 113 -22.43 -11.49 -1.58
N THR A 114 -21.55 -10.59 -1.13
CA THR A 114 -20.12 -10.86 -1.01
C THR A 114 -19.81 -11.76 0.20
N VAL A 115 -18.54 -12.14 0.37
CA VAL A 115 -18.11 -13.05 1.45
C VAL A 115 -18.40 -12.55 2.86
N ASP A 116 -18.53 -11.23 3.06
CA ASP A 116 -18.95 -10.59 4.32
C ASP A 116 -20.48 -10.51 4.49
N GLY A 117 -21.26 -11.10 3.58
CA GLY A 117 -22.70 -11.30 3.71
C GLY A 117 -23.58 -10.17 3.20
N ARG A 118 -22.99 -9.07 2.68
CA ARG A 118 -23.73 -7.91 2.16
C ARG A 118 -23.99 -7.99 0.66
N THR A 119 -25.20 -7.62 0.25
CA THR A 119 -25.54 -7.34 -1.15
C THR A 119 -24.86 -6.06 -1.67
N PRO A 120 -24.79 -5.83 -3.00
CA PRO A 120 -24.24 -4.60 -3.56
C PRO A 120 -24.98 -3.33 -3.11
N GLU A 121 -26.28 -3.41 -2.83
CA GLU A 121 -27.10 -2.28 -2.34
C GLU A 121 -26.78 -1.92 -0.89
N GLU A 122 -26.62 -2.91 -0.01
CA GLU A 122 -26.20 -2.72 1.38
C GLU A 122 -24.78 -2.13 1.45
N GLN A 123 -23.84 -2.67 0.66
CA GLN A 123 -22.48 -2.12 0.56
C GLN A 123 -22.46 -0.68 0.09
N TRP A 124 -23.27 -0.34 -0.94
CA TRP A 124 -23.35 1.03 -1.44
C TRP A 124 -23.92 1.99 -0.38
N ALA A 125 -24.96 1.57 0.35
CA ALA A 125 -25.55 2.38 1.42
C ALA A 125 -24.58 2.61 2.58
N GLU A 126 -23.96 1.55 3.11
CA GLU A 126 -22.98 1.64 4.20
C GLU A 126 -21.76 2.47 3.80
N VAL A 127 -21.23 2.29 2.58
CA VAL A 127 -20.10 3.08 2.07
C VAL A 127 -20.41 4.58 2.02
N LEU A 128 -21.60 4.97 1.58
CA LEU A 128 -21.99 6.39 1.53
C LEU A 128 -22.20 6.99 2.93
N GLU A 129 -22.68 6.18 3.88
CA GLU A 129 -22.82 6.55 5.29
C GLU A 129 -21.44 6.73 5.96
N THR A 130 -20.55 5.74 5.86
CA THR A 130 -19.19 5.79 6.44
C THR A 130 -18.31 6.86 5.79
N ALA A 131 -18.43 7.11 4.49
CA ALA A 131 -17.64 8.15 3.82
C ALA A 131 -18.06 9.58 4.22
N ARG A 132 -19.25 9.80 4.79
CA ARG A 132 -19.75 11.15 5.10
C ARG A 132 -19.00 11.81 6.27
N PRO A 133 -18.78 11.16 7.44
CA PRO A 133 -17.90 11.67 8.49
C PRO A 133 -16.48 12.00 8.02
N LEU A 134 -15.92 11.23 7.07
CA LEU A 134 -14.59 11.50 6.50
C LEU A 134 -14.51 12.86 5.81
N PHE A 135 -15.47 13.19 4.93
CA PHE A 135 -15.49 14.51 4.27
C PHE A 135 -15.79 15.66 5.22
N THR A 136 -16.61 15.43 6.25
CA THR A 136 -16.85 16.42 7.32
C THR A 136 -15.55 16.71 8.07
N ARG A 137 -14.87 15.68 8.61
CA ARG A 137 -13.58 15.82 9.30
C ARG A 137 -12.53 16.48 8.41
N GLN A 138 -12.38 16.05 7.16
CA GLN A 138 -11.44 16.67 6.19
C GLN A 138 -11.64 18.19 6.09
N THR A 139 -12.89 18.66 6.14
CA THR A 139 -13.24 20.08 6.08
C THR A 139 -12.98 20.78 7.42
N GLU A 140 -13.35 20.15 8.54
CA GLU A 140 -13.09 20.67 9.89
C GLU A 140 -11.58 20.81 10.18
N THR A 141 -10.75 19.83 9.79
CA THR A 141 -9.28 19.87 9.94
C THR A 141 -8.65 20.99 9.10
N TRP A 142 -9.18 21.26 7.90
CA TRP A 142 -8.77 22.43 7.12
C TRP A 142 -9.09 23.73 7.86
N GLU A 143 -10.37 23.96 8.17
CA GLU A 143 -10.86 25.25 8.69
C GLU A 143 -10.35 25.59 10.10
N THR A 144 -10.19 24.58 10.95
CA THR A 144 -9.93 24.79 12.39
C THR A 144 -8.47 24.59 12.79
N GLU A 145 -7.66 23.93 11.96
CA GLU A 145 -6.27 23.59 12.28
C GLU A 145 -5.26 24.00 11.21
N ILE A 146 -5.40 23.49 9.98
CA ILE A 146 -4.38 23.68 8.93
C ILE A 146 -4.37 25.11 8.37
N GLU A 147 -5.52 25.66 7.99
CA GLU A 147 -5.61 27.05 7.49
C GLU A 147 -5.14 28.07 8.55
N PRO A 148 -5.55 27.97 9.84
CA PRO A 148 -4.99 28.82 10.90
C PRO A 148 -3.48 28.68 11.10
N ALA A 149 -2.93 27.45 11.07
CA ALA A 149 -1.50 27.21 11.25
C ALA A 149 -0.67 27.77 10.08
N LEU A 150 -1.14 27.61 8.84
CA LEU A 150 -0.54 28.23 7.66
C LEU A 150 -0.59 29.76 7.77
N ALA A 151 -1.71 30.32 8.22
CA ALA A 151 -1.87 31.77 8.39
C ALA A 151 -0.98 32.35 9.51
N GLU A 152 -0.75 31.63 10.62
CA GLU A 152 0.23 32.03 11.63
C GLU A 152 1.67 32.01 11.08
N ALA A 153 1.96 31.07 10.17
CA ALA A 153 3.23 30.98 9.45
C ALA A 153 3.37 31.93 8.24
N GLY A 154 2.40 32.83 8.00
CA GLY A 154 2.45 33.81 6.91
C GLY A 154 2.10 33.26 5.52
N VAL A 155 1.49 32.07 5.43
CA VAL A 155 0.92 31.51 4.20
C VAL A 155 -0.59 31.73 4.23
N HIS A 156 -1.14 32.38 3.20
CA HIS A 156 -2.53 32.82 3.22
C HIS A 156 -3.26 32.55 1.90
N ILE A 157 -4.37 31.80 1.96
CA ILE A 157 -5.41 31.88 0.94
C ILE A 157 -6.36 33.01 1.34
N ARG A 158 -6.48 34.04 0.51
CA ARG A 158 -7.30 35.23 0.75
C ARG A 158 -8.60 35.14 -0.06
N ALA A 159 -9.73 35.40 0.59
CA ALA A 159 -10.97 35.66 -0.14
C ALA A 159 -10.82 36.92 -1.02
N TYR A 160 -11.40 36.91 -2.22
CA TYR A 160 -11.25 38.01 -3.18
C TYR A 160 -11.79 39.35 -2.66
N ASP A 161 -12.89 39.34 -1.91
CA ASP A 161 -13.61 40.53 -1.46
C ASP A 161 -12.87 41.34 -0.38
N VAL A 162 -12.02 40.67 0.42
CA VAL A 162 -11.16 41.33 1.42
C VAL A 162 -9.87 41.91 0.84
N LEU A 163 -9.54 41.63 -0.42
CA LEU A 163 -8.33 42.16 -1.07
C LEU A 163 -8.39 43.69 -1.22
N PRO A 164 -7.24 44.40 -1.15
CA PRO A 164 -7.19 45.82 -1.48
C PRO A 164 -7.71 46.10 -2.89
N PRO A 165 -8.41 47.22 -3.13
CA PRO A 165 -8.96 47.56 -4.44
C PRO A 165 -7.91 47.54 -5.58
N GLU A 166 -6.65 47.88 -5.29
CA GLU A 166 -5.55 47.82 -6.25
C GLU A 166 -5.22 46.37 -6.67
N LYS A 167 -5.27 45.39 -5.75
CA LYS A 167 -5.15 43.96 -6.08
C LYS A 167 -6.38 43.46 -6.87
N GLN A 168 -7.59 43.86 -6.48
CA GLN A 168 -8.83 43.51 -7.19
C GLN A 168 -8.84 44.05 -8.63
N ASP A 169 -8.45 45.31 -8.85
CA ASP A 169 -8.34 45.91 -10.18
C ASP A 169 -7.29 45.19 -11.05
N SER A 170 -6.17 44.76 -10.46
CA SER A 170 -5.13 43.97 -11.14
C SER A 170 -5.64 42.58 -11.55
N LEU A 171 -6.21 41.82 -10.60
CA LEU A 171 -6.80 40.50 -10.86
C LEU A 171 -7.93 40.57 -11.89
N ARG A 172 -8.76 41.61 -11.87
CA ARG A 172 -9.83 41.84 -12.85
C ARG A 172 -9.29 42.17 -14.24
N ALA A 173 -8.15 42.86 -14.33
CA ALA A 173 -7.46 43.10 -15.60
C ALA A 173 -6.84 41.80 -16.15
N GLU A 174 -6.15 41.03 -15.31
CA GLU A 174 -5.60 39.73 -15.69
C GLU A 174 -6.70 38.76 -16.12
N PHE A 175 -7.74 38.58 -15.29
CA PHE A 175 -8.91 37.76 -15.61
C PHE A 175 -9.47 38.08 -16.99
N ARG A 176 -9.57 39.37 -17.34
CA ARG A 176 -10.09 39.81 -18.64
C ARG A 176 -9.17 39.43 -19.81
N GLU A 177 -7.87 39.41 -19.61
CA GLU A 177 -6.87 39.14 -20.66
C GLU A 177 -6.53 37.65 -20.80
N THR A 178 -6.49 36.89 -19.70
CA THR A 178 -5.99 35.50 -19.66
C THR A 178 -7.11 34.48 -19.43
N VAL A 179 -7.96 34.66 -18.41
CA VAL A 179 -8.96 33.66 -17.98
C VAL A 179 -10.23 33.73 -18.82
N LEU A 180 -10.85 34.91 -18.91
CA LEU A 180 -12.13 35.18 -19.59
C LEU A 180 -12.20 34.63 -21.03
N PRO A 181 -11.15 34.71 -21.88
CA PRO A 181 -11.17 34.13 -23.23
C PRO A 181 -11.28 32.60 -23.27
N THR A 182 -11.02 31.90 -22.16
CA THR A 182 -11.11 30.43 -22.05
C THR A 182 -12.45 29.96 -21.48
N LEU A 183 -13.18 30.85 -20.78
CA LEU A 183 -14.47 30.53 -20.18
C LEU A 183 -15.57 30.39 -21.24
N THR A 184 -16.41 29.37 -21.09
CA THR A 184 -17.61 29.17 -21.89
C THR A 184 -18.80 28.96 -20.95
N PRO A 185 -19.75 29.91 -20.86
CA PRO A 185 -20.93 29.76 -20.03
C PRO A 185 -21.94 28.85 -20.75
N LEU A 186 -22.46 27.84 -20.03
CA LEU A 186 -23.40 26.86 -20.56
C LEU A 186 -24.75 27.01 -19.85
N THR A 187 -25.64 27.79 -20.44
CA THR A 187 -27.00 28.03 -19.94
C THR A 187 -27.92 26.84 -20.22
N PHE A 188 -28.75 26.48 -19.24
CA PHE A 188 -29.80 25.48 -19.32
C PHE A 188 -31.17 26.15 -19.41
N ASP A 189 -31.88 25.94 -20.52
CA ASP A 189 -33.19 26.53 -20.80
C ASP A 189 -34.01 25.63 -21.79
N PRO A 190 -35.27 25.93 -22.11
CA PRO A 190 -36.08 25.08 -23.01
C PRO A 190 -35.57 24.93 -24.46
N ALA A 191 -34.60 25.74 -24.89
CA ALA A 191 -33.90 25.62 -26.17
C ALA A 191 -32.48 25.01 -26.05
N HIS A 192 -31.86 25.08 -24.87
CA HIS A 192 -30.53 24.55 -24.58
C HIS A 192 -30.59 23.44 -23.51
N PRO A 193 -30.42 22.15 -23.88
CA PRO A 193 -30.49 21.04 -22.93
C PRO A 193 -29.37 21.14 -21.88
N PHE A 194 -29.56 20.46 -20.74
CA PHE A 194 -28.62 20.50 -19.65
C PHE A 194 -27.20 20.12 -20.12
N PRO A 195 -26.17 20.93 -19.82
CA PRO A 195 -24.85 20.73 -20.40
C PRO A 195 -24.15 19.50 -19.83
N PHE A 196 -23.29 18.88 -20.64
CA PHE A 196 -22.40 17.86 -20.13
C PHE A 196 -21.39 18.47 -19.14
N ILE A 197 -21.27 17.83 -17.97
CA ILE A 197 -20.35 18.23 -16.90
C ILE A 197 -19.25 17.17 -16.80
N SER A 198 -18.01 17.60 -17.05
CA SER A 198 -16.79 16.79 -16.97
C SER A 198 -16.61 16.17 -15.59
N ASN A 199 -16.03 14.96 -15.55
CA ASN A 199 -15.62 14.31 -14.31
C ASN A 199 -14.59 15.16 -13.55
N LEU A 200 -14.67 15.19 -12.21
CA LEU A 200 -13.80 15.92 -11.27
C LEU A 200 -13.65 17.44 -11.52
N SER A 201 -14.39 18.00 -12.48
CA SER A 201 -14.30 19.42 -12.84
C SER A 201 -15.04 20.29 -11.85
N LEU A 202 -14.29 21.04 -11.04
CA LEU A 202 -14.83 22.18 -10.30
C LEU A 202 -15.56 23.14 -11.26
N SER A 203 -16.75 23.57 -10.85
CA SER A 203 -17.69 24.35 -11.65
C SER A 203 -18.49 25.31 -10.77
N LEU A 204 -18.92 26.44 -11.36
CA LEU A 204 -19.88 27.35 -10.75
C LEU A 204 -21.28 27.09 -11.31
N ALA A 205 -22.26 26.99 -10.42
CA ALA A 205 -23.69 27.05 -10.72
C ALA A 205 -24.16 28.50 -10.53
N VAL A 206 -24.45 29.20 -11.62
CA VAL A 206 -24.91 30.60 -11.58
C VAL A 206 -26.39 30.67 -11.90
N LEU A 207 -27.17 31.24 -10.98
CA LEU A 207 -28.56 31.62 -11.25
C LEU A 207 -28.60 33.07 -11.73
N THR A 208 -29.16 33.30 -12.91
CA THR A 208 -29.31 34.65 -13.48
C THR A 208 -30.75 34.97 -13.84
N ARG A 209 -31.11 36.25 -13.96
CA ARG A 209 -32.42 36.70 -14.43
C ARG A 209 -32.30 37.91 -15.34
N ARG A 210 -33.21 38.00 -16.32
CA ARG A 210 -33.39 39.19 -17.17
C ARG A 210 -34.62 39.96 -16.72
N ASP A 211 -34.62 41.28 -16.89
CA ASP A 211 -35.72 42.19 -16.53
C ASP A 211 -37.12 41.73 -16.98
N ASN A 212 -37.20 41.00 -18.11
CA ASN A 212 -38.46 40.57 -18.74
C ASN A 212 -38.83 39.11 -18.46
N GLU A 213 -38.06 38.40 -17.62
CA GLU A 213 -38.25 36.97 -17.35
C GLU A 213 -38.53 36.73 -15.85
N SER A 214 -39.56 35.96 -15.53
CA SER A 214 -39.98 35.71 -14.14
C SER A 214 -39.15 34.63 -13.45
N GLU A 215 -38.54 33.73 -14.21
CA GLU A 215 -37.83 32.55 -13.72
C GLU A 215 -36.31 32.73 -13.87
N PRO A 216 -35.51 32.45 -12.81
CA PRO A 216 -34.06 32.32 -12.92
C PRO A 216 -33.62 31.27 -13.95
N GLN A 217 -32.65 31.62 -14.79
CA GLN A 217 -31.93 30.73 -15.69
C GLN A 217 -30.68 30.18 -15.00
N PHE A 218 -30.46 28.86 -15.07
CA PHE A 218 -29.26 28.21 -14.58
C PHE A 218 -28.16 28.26 -15.66
N THR A 219 -26.93 28.62 -15.28
CA THR A 219 -25.76 28.61 -16.16
C THR A 219 -24.59 27.95 -15.44
N ARG A 220 -24.01 26.92 -16.08
CA ARG A 220 -22.80 26.25 -15.61
C ARG A 220 -21.56 26.90 -16.21
N ILE A 221 -20.57 27.21 -15.37
CA ILE A 221 -19.26 27.69 -15.81
C ILE A 221 -18.22 26.68 -15.29
N LYS A 222 -17.31 26.23 -16.16
CA LYS A 222 -16.18 25.36 -15.77
C LYS A 222 -15.03 26.23 -15.24
N VAL A 223 -14.42 25.84 -14.12
CA VAL A 223 -13.11 26.39 -13.70
C VAL A 223 -12.02 25.80 -14.63
N PRO A 224 -11.19 26.62 -15.32
CA PRO A 224 -10.22 26.12 -16.29
C PRO A 224 -8.99 25.42 -15.68
N GLU A 225 -8.88 24.10 -15.85
CA GLU A 225 -7.74 23.25 -15.42
C GLU A 225 -6.36 23.62 -16.03
N LYS A 226 -6.31 24.55 -17.00
CA LYS A 226 -5.06 25.00 -17.63
C LYS A 226 -4.46 26.27 -17.00
N HIS A 227 -5.18 26.87 -16.07
CA HIS A 227 -4.71 27.98 -15.26
C HIS A 227 -4.41 27.45 -13.86
N ALA A 228 -3.38 27.99 -13.21
CA ALA A 228 -3.15 27.71 -11.80
C ALA A 228 -4.40 28.10 -11.00
N ARG A 229 -4.89 27.18 -10.16
CA ARG A 229 -6.07 27.44 -9.33
C ARG A 229 -5.73 28.34 -8.14
N LEU A 230 -4.52 28.19 -7.61
CA LEU A 230 -3.92 29.13 -6.66
C LEU A 230 -3.20 30.24 -7.45
N ILE A 231 -3.78 31.44 -7.44
CA ILE A 231 -3.18 32.61 -8.07
C ILE A 231 -2.36 33.35 -7.00
N GLU A 232 -1.05 33.36 -7.16
CA GLU A 232 -0.12 34.10 -6.30
C GLU A 232 -0.39 35.62 -6.37
N LEU A 233 -0.30 36.29 -5.22
CA LEU A 233 -0.52 37.72 -5.07
C LEU A 233 0.77 38.40 -4.61
N ASP A 234 1.22 39.44 -5.32
CA ASP A 234 2.32 40.31 -4.88
C ASP A 234 2.12 40.76 -3.42
N SER A 235 2.96 40.27 -2.50
CA SER A 235 3.00 40.78 -1.12
C SER A 235 4.04 41.87 -0.95
N ALA A 236 3.75 42.83 -0.06
CA ALA A 236 4.70 43.86 0.35
C ALA A 236 5.52 43.42 1.59
N ASP A 237 5.04 42.39 2.29
CA ASP A 237 5.69 41.72 3.40
C ASP A 237 6.19 40.34 2.94
N ASP A 238 7.05 39.69 3.73
CA ASP A 238 7.67 38.39 3.43
C ASP A 238 6.68 37.24 3.70
N THR A 239 5.56 37.23 2.96
CA THR A 239 4.40 36.33 3.16
C THR A 239 3.87 35.78 1.85
N ASP A 240 3.56 34.49 1.82
CA ASP A 240 2.99 33.79 0.67
C ASP A 240 1.47 34.03 0.60
N GLU A 241 0.99 34.94 -0.26
CA GLU A 241 -0.45 35.22 -0.43
C GLU A 241 -1.01 34.67 -1.74
N TYR A 242 -2.18 34.02 -1.68
CA TYR A 242 -2.88 33.44 -2.82
C TYR A 242 -4.37 33.84 -2.85
N VAL A 243 -5.00 33.76 -4.01
CA VAL A 243 -6.47 33.78 -4.19
C VAL A 243 -6.89 32.60 -5.08
N LEU A 244 -8.07 32.04 -4.83
CA LEU A 244 -8.58 30.94 -5.64
C LEU A 244 -9.16 31.44 -6.97
N LEU A 245 -8.86 30.73 -8.06
CA LEU A 245 -9.35 31.05 -9.41
C LEU A 245 -10.88 31.03 -9.48
N GLU A 246 -11.56 30.13 -8.77
CA GLU A 246 -13.02 30.14 -8.65
C GLU A 246 -13.57 31.46 -8.10
N ASP A 247 -12.91 32.07 -7.11
CA ASP A 247 -13.33 33.35 -6.50
C ASP A 247 -13.08 34.53 -7.46
N VAL A 248 -11.97 34.49 -8.20
CA VAL A 248 -11.67 35.48 -9.25
C VAL A 248 -12.69 35.39 -10.39
N ILE A 249 -13.13 34.18 -10.78
CA ILE A 249 -14.20 34.02 -11.77
C ILE A 249 -15.52 34.56 -11.23
N GLU A 250 -15.90 34.19 -10.01
CA GLU A 250 -17.14 34.60 -9.34
C GLU A 250 -17.26 36.12 -9.24
N ALA A 251 -16.22 36.79 -8.73
CA ALA A 251 -16.20 38.24 -8.56
C ALA A 251 -16.21 39.03 -9.89
N ASN A 252 -15.97 38.37 -11.03
CA ASN A 252 -15.87 39.01 -12.34
C ASN A 252 -16.90 38.48 -13.37
N LEU A 253 -17.94 37.78 -12.91
CA LEU A 253 -19.02 37.25 -13.74
C LEU A 253 -19.77 38.32 -14.57
N ASP A 254 -19.78 39.59 -14.16
CA ASP A 254 -20.42 40.68 -14.91
C ASP A 254 -19.77 40.92 -16.29
N LEU A 255 -18.49 40.55 -16.45
CA LEU A 255 -17.78 40.59 -17.72
C LEU A 255 -18.15 39.41 -18.64
N LEU A 256 -18.50 38.26 -18.06
CA LEU A 256 -18.86 37.03 -18.78
C LEU A 256 -20.35 36.99 -19.14
N LEU A 257 -21.20 37.47 -18.24
CA LEU A 257 -22.66 37.45 -18.34
C LEU A 257 -23.23 38.89 -18.32
N PRO A 258 -22.97 39.71 -19.35
CA PRO A 258 -23.42 41.10 -19.37
C PRO A 258 -24.93 41.23 -19.60
N ASN A 259 -25.55 42.19 -18.91
CA ASN A 259 -26.99 42.53 -19.00
C ASN A 259 -27.94 41.46 -18.43
N VAL A 260 -27.51 40.71 -17.41
CA VAL A 260 -28.39 39.89 -16.56
C VAL A 260 -28.11 40.19 -15.09
N ASP A 261 -29.14 40.09 -14.24
CA ASP A 261 -28.96 40.07 -12.79
C ASP A 261 -28.38 38.72 -12.39
N ILE A 262 -27.24 38.70 -11.70
CA ILE A 262 -26.77 37.51 -10.97
C ILE A 262 -27.59 37.44 -9.68
N ILE A 263 -28.32 36.33 -9.50
CA ILE A 263 -29.13 36.07 -8.30
C ILE A 263 -28.30 35.31 -7.28
N ASP A 264 -27.52 34.34 -7.74
CA ASP A 264 -26.73 33.44 -6.91
C ASP A 264 -25.57 32.84 -7.71
N VAL A 265 -24.49 32.50 -6.99
CA VAL A 265 -23.37 31.70 -7.47
C VAL A 265 -23.05 30.69 -6.38
N SER A 266 -22.90 29.41 -6.74
CA SER A 266 -22.47 28.38 -5.79
C SER A 266 -21.57 27.37 -6.47
N LYS A 267 -20.54 26.91 -5.73
CA LYS A 267 -19.48 26.02 -6.24
C LYS A 267 -19.95 24.56 -6.16
N PHE A 268 -19.55 23.74 -7.15
CA PHE A 268 -19.78 22.29 -7.12
C PHE A 268 -18.75 21.51 -7.95
N ARG A 269 -18.57 20.24 -7.59
CA ARG A 269 -17.73 19.25 -8.27
C ARG A 269 -18.49 17.93 -8.33
N LEU A 270 -18.29 17.12 -9.36
CA LEU A 270 -18.92 15.80 -9.43
C LEU A 270 -17.92 14.71 -9.79
N THR A 271 -18.22 13.50 -9.32
CA THR A 271 -17.46 12.29 -9.62
C THR A 271 -18.33 11.37 -10.46
N ARG A 272 -17.76 10.83 -11.54
CA ARG A 272 -18.38 9.85 -12.45
C ARG A 272 -17.67 8.51 -12.34
N ASN A 273 -18.39 7.43 -12.62
CA ASN A 273 -17.80 6.10 -12.70
C ASN A 273 -16.67 6.04 -13.77
N ALA A 274 -15.56 5.36 -13.50
CA ALA A 274 -14.46 5.17 -14.44
C ALA A 274 -14.60 3.93 -15.35
N GLU A 275 -15.57 3.05 -15.08
CA GLU A 275 -15.70 1.74 -15.72
C GLU A 275 -16.64 1.75 -16.94
N VAL A 276 -16.03 1.60 -18.11
CA VAL A 276 -16.70 1.17 -19.35
C VAL A 276 -16.80 -0.35 -19.33
N GLY A 277 -17.99 -0.89 -19.60
CA GLY A 277 -18.34 -2.26 -19.25
C GLY A 277 -17.44 -3.36 -19.82
N ARG A 278 -17.18 -4.39 -19.01
CA ARG A 278 -16.53 -5.64 -19.41
C ARG A 278 -17.31 -6.30 -20.56
N ASN A 279 -16.66 -6.48 -21.70
CA ASN A 279 -16.87 -7.56 -22.67
C ASN A 279 -15.75 -7.50 -23.71
N GLU A 280 -14.66 -8.24 -23.46
CA GLU A 280 -13.49 -8.34 -24.37
C GLU A 280 -13.18 -9.82 -24.69
N GLU A 281 -14.20 -10.57 -25.11
CA GLU A 281 -13.94 -11.74 -25.95
C GLU A 281 -13.82 -11.28 -27.41
N VAL A 282 -12.63 -11.44 -27.98
CA VAL A 282 -12.27 -11.18 -29.39
C VAL A 282 -12.20 -9.70 -29.81
N ALA A 283 -11.00 -9.13 -29.74
CA ALA A 283 -10.55 -8.04 -30.61
C ALA A 283 -9.09 -8.30 -31.03
N GLU A 284 -8.80 -8.29 -32.34
CA GLU A 284 -7.42 -8.46 -32.85
C GLU A 284 -6.60 -7.15 -32.81
N ASP A 285 -7.25 -6.00 -32.54
CA ASP A 285 -6.61 -4.70 -32.33
C ASP A 285 -6.98 -4.12 -30.96
N LEU A 286 -6.05 -4.22 -30.00
CA LEU A 286 -6.22 -3.70 -28.63
C LEU A 286 -6.20 -2.15 -28.59
N ILE A 287 -5.58 -1.52 -29.58
CA ILE A 287 -5.45 -0.05 -29.68
C ILE A 287 -6.82 0.58 -29.96
N ASP A 288 -7.55 0.06 -30.96
CA ASP A 288 -8.89 0.54 -31.31
C ASP A 288 -9.85 0.43 -30.12
N VAL A 289 -9.76 -0.65 -29.33
CA VAL A 289 -10.55 -0.84 -28.10
C VAL A 289 -10.24 0.23 -27.05
N ILE A 290 -8.98 0.66 -26.91
CA ILE A 290 -8.58 1.72 -25.98
C ILE A 290 -9.20 3.07 -26.40
N GLU A 291 -9.18 3.42 -27.69
CA GLU A 291 -9.84 4.63 -28.20
C GLU A 291 -11.35 4.62 -27.91
N ASP A 292 -12.01 3.47 -28.15
CA ASP A 292 -13.43 3.24 -27.92
C ASP A 292 -13.80 3.33 -26.42
N VAL A 293 -12.92 2.87 -25.52
CA VAL A 293 -13.07 2.98 -24.06
C VAL A 293 -12.90 4.44 -23.59
N VAL A 294 -11.96 5.19 -24.15
CA VAL A 294 -11.79 6.63 -23.85
C VAL A 294 -13.02 7.42 -24.28
N GLU A 295 -13.64 7.11 -25.42
CA GLU A 295 -14.89 7.76 -25.83
C GLU A 295 -16.06 7.41 -24.89
N LYS A 296 -16.24 6.14 -24.54
CA LYS A 296 -17.33 5.68 -23.66
C LYS A 296 -17.23 6.23 -22.22
N ARG A 297 -16.03 6.50 -21.69
CA ARG A 297 -15.85 7.18 -20.39
C ARG A 297 -16.59 8.52 -20.29
N ARG A 298 -16.82 9.22 -21.42
CA ARG A 298 -17.56 10.49 -21.45
C ARG A 298 -19.04 10.37 -21.05
N PHE A 299 -19.61 9.17 -21.06
CA PHE A 299 -21.04 8.95 -20.75
C PHE A 299 -21.28 8.23 -19.42
N ALA A 300 -20.26 8.09 -18.59
CA ALA A 300 -20.39 7.42 -17.29
C ALA A 300 -21.31 8.17 -16.31
N LYS A 301 -22.09 7.41 -15.54
CA LYS A 301 -23.01 7.94 -14.52
C LYS A 301 -22.29 8.66 -13.38
N VAL A 302 -22.99 9.62 -12.78
CA VAL A 302 -22.54 10.32 -11.57
C VAL A 302 -22.71 9.40 -10.36
N VAL A 303 -21.72 9.44 -9.47
CA VAL A 303 -21.62 8.62 -8.23
C VAL A 303 -21.38 9.46 -6.98
N ARG A 304 -21.01 10.73 -7.14
CA ARG A 304 -20.87 11.74 -6.07
C ARG A 304 -21.12 13.13 -6.62
N LEU A 305 -21.83 13.97 -5.87
CA LEU A 305 -21.93 15.41 -6.11
C LEU A 305 -21.49 16.13 -4.83
N GLU A 306 -20.48 16.97 -4.94
CA GLU A 306 -20.05 17.87 -3.88
C GLU A 306 -20.50 19.28 -4.20
N VAL A 307 -21.13 19.95 -3.24
CA VAL A 307 -21.67 21.30 -3.36
C VAL A 307 -21.22 22.16 -2.19
N ALA A 308 -21.08 23.45 -2.40
CA ALA A 308 -20.93 24.41 -1.32
C ALA A 308 -22.16 24.39 -0.39
N ASP A 309 -21.94 24.56 0.92
CA ASP A 309 -22.99 24.57 1.96
C ASP A 309 -24.09 25.62 1.71
N ASP A 310 -23.76 26.71 1.04
CA ASP A 310 -24.65 27.83 0.72
C ASP A 310 -25.50 27.64 -0.54
N MET A 311 -25.28 26.55 -1.30
CA MET A 311 -25.97 26.31 -2.58
C MET A 311 -27.50 26.37 -2.42
N PRO A 312 -28.21 27.25 -3.15
CA PRO A 312 -29.66 27.33 -3.06
C PRO A 312 -30.32 26.05 -3.53
N ALA A 313 -31.42 25.69 -2.86
CA ALA A 313 -32.25 24.55 -3.21
C ALA A 313 -32.57 24.47 -4.71
N ARG A 314 -32.86 25.60 -5.38
CA ARG A 314 -33.12 25.62 -6.84
C ARG A 314 -31.94 25.12 -7.68
N SER A 315 -30.70 25.50 -7.32
CA SER A 315 -29.50 25.03 -8.03
C SER A 315 -29.28 23.54 -7.77
N LEU A 316 -29.45 23.12 -6.52
CA LEU A 316 -29.32 21.73 -6.10
C LEU A 316 -30.39 20.82 -6.73
N ASP A 317 -31.65 21.26 -6.77
CA ASP A 317 -32.77 20.56 -7.41
C ASP A 317 -32.48 20.34 -8.90
N ILE A 318 -32.02 21.37 -9.62
CA ILE A 318 -31.64 21.27 -11.05
C ILE A 318 -30.50 20.28 -11.24
N LEU A 319 -29.44 20.34 -10.42
CA LEU A 319 -28.33 19.39 -10.49
C LEU A 319 -28.81 17.96 -10.18
N THR A 320 -29.65 17.79 -9.16
CA THR A 320 -30.16 16.49 -8.70
C THR A 320 -31.03 15.83 -9.76
N GLU A 321 -32.00 16.56 -10.32
CA GLU A 321 -32.90 16.08 -11.37
C GLU A 321 -32.17 15.76 -12.68
N GLN A 322 -31.19 16.59 -13.09
CA GLN A 322 -30.53 16.44 -14.39
C GLN A 322 -29.35 15.45 -14.36
N LEU A 323 -28.79 15.15 -13.19
CA LEU A 323 -27.68 14.20 -13.03
C LEU A 323 -28.10 12.80 -12.56
N ASP A 324 -29.38 12.59 -12.22
CA ASP A 324 -29.94 11.31 -11.72
C ASP A 324 -29.16 10.79 -10.49
N ILE A 325 -29.10 11.64 -9.46
CA ILE A 325 -28.31 11.41 -8.24
C ILE A 325 -29.20 11.46 -6.99
N GLY A 326 -28.98 10.54 -6.05
CA GLY A 326 -29.76 10.45 -4.81
C GLY A 326 -29.18 11.32 -3.67
N PRO A 327 -29.98 11.71 -2.65
CA PRO A 327 -29.50 12.50 -1.52
C PRO A 327 -28.31 11.88 -0.75
N ALA A 328 -28.20 10.56 -0.73
CA ALA A 328 -27.08 9.85 -0.11
C ALA A 328 -25.73 10.10 -0.81
N GLU A 329 -25.75 10.41 -2.11
CA GLU A 329 -24.57 10.67 -2.94
C GLU A 329 -24.18 12.18 -2.98
N ILE A 330 -24.93 13.03 -2.26
CA ILE A 330 -24.70 14.48 -2.16
C ILE A 330 -23.92 14.79 -0.88
N TYR A 331 -22.84 15.56 -1.03
CA TYR A 331 -21.93 15.96 0.04
C TYR A 331 -21.82 17.49 0.06
N HIS A 332 -22.16 18.08 1.21
CA HIS A 332 -22.08 19.52 1.44
C HIS A 332 -20.69 19.84 2.03
N ARG A 333 -20.04 20.89 1.51
CA ARG A 333 -18.70 21.35 1.91
C ARG A 333 -18.78 22.84 2.31
N SER A 334 -18.34 23.18 3.51
CA SER A 334 -18.18 24.56 3.99
C SER A 334 -16.87 25.20 3.50
N GLY A 335 -15.78 24.43 3.52
CA GLY A 335 -14.47 24.81 3.01
C GLY A 335 -14.26 24.49 1.52
N PRO A 336 -13.01 24.49 1.03
CA PRO A 336 -12.67 24.09 -0.33
C PRO A 336 -13.27 22.73 -0.72
N ILE A 337 -13.83 22.62 -1.93
CA ILE A 337 -14.41 21.37 -2.44
C ILE A 337 -13.32 20.41 -2.91
N ASP A 338 -12.29 20.96 -3.57
CA ASP A 338 -11.17 20.18 -4.11
C ASP A 338 -9.87 20.58 -3.39
N TYR A 339 -9.21 19.59 -2.79
CA TYR A 339 -7.91 19.72 -2.13
C TYR A 339 -6.77 19.14 -2.98
N GLU A 340 -7.03 18.48 -4.11
CA GLU A 340 -5.95 17.90 -4.94
C GLU A 340 -5.05 19.00 -5.52
N ASP A 341 -5.63 20.11 -6.00
CA ASP A 341 -4.85 21.26 -6.49
C ASP A 341 -4.01 21.95 -5.39
N PHE A 342 -4.21 21.63 -4.10
CA PHE A 342 -3.38 22.17 -3.02
C PHE A 342 -2.01 21.47 -2.92
N PHE A 343 -1.71 20.45 -3.74
CA PHE A 343 -0.33 20.02 -3.96
C PHE A 343 0.58 21.17 -4.45
N ASP A 344 0.06 22.11 -5.25
CA ASP A 344 0.81 23.31 -5.67
C ASP A 344 1.24 24.17 -4.45
N LEU A 345 0.37 24.31 -3.45
CA LEU A 345 0.67 25.02 -2.20
C LEU A 345 1.65 24.25 -1.30
N VAL A 346 1.60 22.92 -1.35
CA VAL A 346 2.52 22.02 -0.63
C VAL A 346 3.95 22.10 -1.18
N ASP A 347 4.14 22.55 -2.43
CA ASP A 347 5.44 22.58 -3.10
C ASP A 347 6.23 23.90 -2.95
N ILE A 348 5.66 24.95 -2.36
CA ILE A 348 6.31 26.26 -2.08
C ILE A 348 7.62 26.15 -1.26
N ASP A 349 8.55 27.09 -1.38
CA ASP A 349 9.86 27.04 -0.68
C ASP A 349 9.79 27.44 0.81
N ARG A 350 9.08 26.63 1.59
CA ARG A 350 8.86 26.79 3.04
C ARG A 350 9.37 25.57 3.82
N PRO A 351 10.70 25.36 3.94
CA PRO A 351 11.27 24.20 4.64
C PRO A 351 10.98 24.20 6.14
N ASP A 352 10.57 25.33 6.71
CA ASP A 352 10.08 25.46 8.09
C ASP A 352 8.69 24.84 8.31
N LEU A 353 7.92 24.64 7.23
CA LEU A 353 6.56 24.07 7.25
C LEU A 353 6.46 22.66 6.66
N LYS A 354 7.59 22.01 6.37
CA LYS A 354 7.69 20.68 5.75
C LYS A 354 8.52 19.73 6.61
N LEU A 355 8.34 18.42 6.40
CA LEU A 355 9.31 17.44 6.92
C LEU A 355 10.70 17.68 6.29
N PRO A 356 11.81 17.43 7.01
CA PRO A 356 13.16 17.48 6.45
C PRO A 356 13.26 16.62 5.19
N ALA A 357 13.76 17.19 4.09
CA ALA A 357 13.92 16.49 2.82
C ALA A 357 14.79 15.23 3.00
N TRP A 358 14.29 14.09 2.52
CA TRP A 358 15.06 12.86 2.49
C TRP A 358 15.80 12.76 1.17
N SER A 359 17.11 12.60 1.24
CA SER A 359 17.94 12.21 0.10
C SER A 359 18.21 10.71 0.23
N PRO A 360 17.80 9.87 -0.73
CA PRO A 360 18.16 8.46 -0.75
C PRO A 360 19.67 8.26 -0.68
N GLN A 361 20.11 7.26 0.09
CA GLN A 361 21.52 7.00 0.35
C GLN A 361 22.10 6.02 -0.70
N PRO A 362 23.41 6.06 -1.00
CA PRO A 362 24.04 4.99 -1.76
C PRO A 362 23.95 3.67 -0.99
N HIS A 363 23.71 2.56 -1.69
CA HIS A 363 23.77 1.23 -1.08
C HIS A 363 25.24 0.87 -0.80
N PRO A 364 25.62 0.35 0.38
CA PRO A 364 27.02 0.18 0.79
C PRO A 364 27.86 -0.60 -0.23
N ARG A 365 27.35 -1.75 -0.70
CA ARG A 365 28.04 -2.58 -1.71
C ARG A 365 28.02 -2.02 -3.13
N LEU A 366 27.22 -0.99 -3.41
CA LEU A 366 27.04 -0.42 -4.75
C LEU A 366 27.45 1.06 -4.81
N GLY A 367 28.14 1.57 -3.78
CA GLY A 367 28.67 2.93 -3.74
C GLY A 367 29.67 3.23 -4.88
N THR A 368 29.97 4.52 -5.06
CA THR A 368 30.79 5.02 -6.18
C THR A 368 32.17 5.57 -5.77
N ASP A 369 32.50 5.54 -4.47
CA ASP A 369 33.70 6.20 -3.92
C ASP A 369 34.99 5.36 -3.99
N GLU A 370 34.93 4.08 -4.36
CA GLU A 370 36.11 3.22 -4.56
C GLU A 370 36.91 3.63 -5.83
N PRO A 371 38.22 3.98 -5.69
CA PRO A 371 39.05 4.45 -6.81
C PRO A 371 39.56 3.28 -7.69
N MET A 372 38.64 2.55 -8.30
CA MET A 372 38.90 1.55 -9.34
C MET A 372 39.20 2.20 -10.71
N SER A 373 39.69 1.42 -11.68
CA SER A 373 39.89 1.94 -13.04
C SER A 373 38.54 2.15 -13.74
N THR A 374 38.49 3.09 -14.70
CA THR A 374 37.25 3.44 -15.42
C THR A 374 36.64 2.28 -16.22
N ALA A 375 37.39 1.20 -16.46
CA ALA A 375 36.90 -0.01 -17.12
C ALA A 375 36.42 -1.08 -16.11
N ASP A 376 36.95 -1.08 -14.89
CA ASP A 376 36.50 -2.00 -13.83
C ASP A 376 35.24 -1.45 -13.14
N GLN A 377 35.12 -0.12 -13.00
CA GLN A 377 33.92 0.55 -12.47
C GLN A 377 32.67 0.31 -13.32
N SER A 378 32.80 0.10 -14.64
CA SER A 378 31.66 -0.07 -15.55
C SER A 378 30.94 -1.41 -15.41
N THR A 379 31.58 -2.45 -14.85
CA THR A 379 30.96 -3.78 -14.65
C THR A 379 30.94 -4.24 -13.18
N ALA A 380 31.43 -3.41 -12.25
CA ALA A 380 31.56 -3.72 -10.83
C ALA A 380 30.26 -4.28 -10.20
N ILE A 381 29.09 -3.76 -10.60
CA ILE A 381 27.78 -4.25 -10.11
C ILE A 381 27.54 -5.72 -10.43
N PHE A 382 28.02 -6.26 -11.56
CA PHE A 382 27.90 -7.69 -11.83
C PHE A 382 28.83 -8.54 -10.98
N GLU A 383 30.03 -8.05 -10.66
CA GLU A 383 30.94 -8.77 -9.76
C GLU A 383 30.41 -8.77 -8.32
N GLU A 384 29.86 -7.65 -7.84
CA GLU A 384 29.17 -7.61 -6.54
C GLU A 384 28.01 -8.61 -6.46
N ILE A 385 27.13 -8.67 -7.47
CA ILE A 385 26.01 -9.64 -7.49
C ILE A 385 26.51 -11.09 -7.66
N LYS A 386 27.72 -11.32 -8.23
CA LYS A 386 28.34 -12.66 -8.27
C LYS A 386 28.83 -13.12 -6.91
N ASP A 387 29.37 -12.20 -6.11
CA ASP A 387 30.03 -12.52 -4.85
C ASP A 387 29.00 -12.92 -3.79
N ASP A 388 27.93 -12.13 -3.62
CA ASP A 388 26.77 -12.45 -2.77
C ASP A 388 25.53 -11.69 -3.27
N ASP A 389 24.31 -12.21 -3.02
CA ASP A 389 23.05 -11.55 -3.36
C ASP A 389 22.93 -10.16 -2.68
N ILE A 390 22.15 -9.25 -3.28
CA ILE A 390 21.98 -7.86 -2.78
C ILE A 390 20.51 -7.53 -2.59
N LEU A 391 20.13 -7.07 -1.40
CA LEU A 391 18.83 -6.44 -1.12
C LEU A 391 18.94 -4.93 -1.27
N VAL A 392 18.04 -4.32 -2.04
CA VAL A 392 17.88 -2.87 -2.13
C VAL A 392 16.54 -2.48 -1.53
N HIS A 393 16.49 -1.33 -0.87
CA HIS A 393 15.34 -0.87 -0.08
C HIS A 393 15.06 0.60 -0.37
N HIS A 394 14.17 0.88 -1.31
CA HIS A 394 13.72 2.23 -1.65
C HIS A 394 12.63 2.68 -0.65
N PRO A 395 12.48 3.97 -0.33
CA PRO A 395 13.25 5.13 -0.80
C PRO A 395 14.55 5.36 0.00
N TYR A 396 14.90 4.47 0.94
CA TYR A 396 16.06 4.64 1.81
C TYR A 396 17.38 4.58 1.03
N HIS A 397 17.48 3.63 0.11
CA HIS A 397 18.52 3.54 -0.90
C HIS A 397 18.15 4.31 -2.19
N SER A 398 19.16 4.77 -2.94
CA SER A 398 19.01 5.43 -4.24
C SER A 398 18.57 4.46 -5.34
N PHE A 399 17.44 4.73 -6.00
CA PHE A 399 17.00 3.94 -7.16
C PHE A 399 17.95 4.11 -8.36
N GLU A 400 18.51 5.32 -8.54
CA GLU A 400 19.43 5.62 -9.64
C GLU A 400 20.73 4.80 -9.51
N ASP A 401 21.34 4.80 -8.33
CA ASP A 401 22.64 4.12 -8.09
C ASP A 401 22.53 2.60 -7.95
N THR A 402 21.30 2.05 -7.91
CA THR A 402 21.04 0.61 -7.72
C THR A 402 20.40 -0.05 -8.95
N VAL A 403 19.06 -0.07 -9.01
CA VAL A 403 18.30 -0.82 -10.03
C VAL A 403 18.40 -0.17 -11.40
N GLN A 404 18.46 1.17 -11.47
CA GLN A 404 18.69 1.86 -12.74
C GLN A 404 20.12 1.63 -13.22
N ARG A 405 21.13 1.81 -12.36
CA ARG A 405 22.55 1.49 -12.64
C ARG A 405 22.74 0.06 -13.14
N PHE A 406 22.04 -0.92 -12.57
CA PHE A 406 22.06 -2.31 -13.06
C PHE A 406 21.63 -2.42 -14.55
N LEU A 407 20.57 -1.71 -14.95
CA LEU A 407 20.08 -1.71 -16.33
C LEU A 407 20.95 -0.86 -17.27
N GLU A 408 21.49 0.27 -16.81
CA GLU A 408 22.44 1.12 -17.55
C GLU A 408 23.78 0.40 -17.82
N THR A 409 24.31 -0.29 -16.80
CA THR A 409 25.47 -1.18 -16.94
C THR A 409 25.17 -2.32 -17.91
N ALA A 410 24.02 -2.98 -17.79
CA ALA A 410 23.62 -4.03 -18.71
C ALA A 410 23.46 -3.53 -20.16
N ALA A 411 23.01 -2.30 -20.37
CA ALA A 411 22.86 -1.70 -21.69
C ALA A 411 24.20 -1.41 -22.39
N SER A 412 25.24 -1.06 -21.62
CA SER A 412 26.54 -0.63 -22.11
C SER A 412 27.60 -1.75 -22.16
N ASP A 413 27.54 -2.75 -21.27
CA ASP A 413 28.49 -3.87 -21.21
C ASP A 413 28.54 -4.66 -22.55
N PRO A 414 29.69 -4.83 -23.21
CA PRO A 414 29.81 -5.58 -24.46
C PRO A 414 29.57 -7.09 -24.33
N ASP A 415 29.71 -7.66 -23.13
CA ASP A 415 29.55 -9.10 -22.87
C ASP A 415 28.08 -9.47 -22.55
N VAL A 416 27.18 -8.47 -22.39
CA VAL A 416 25.74 -8.72 -22.22
C VAL A 416 25.09 -9.05 -23.57
N LEU A 417 24.47 -10.23 -23.63
CA LEU A 417 23.83 -10.79 -24.81
C LEU A 417 22.35 -10.38 -24.95
N ALA A 418 21.62 -10.33 -23.82
CA ALA A 418 20.20 -10.06 -23.81
C ALA A 418 19.73 -9.38 -22.52
N ILE A 419 18.67 -8.57 -22.61
CA ILE A 419 18.01 -7.93 -21.48
C ILE A 419 16.50 -8.16 -21.60
N LYS A 420 15.86 -8.65 -20.53
CA LYS A 420 14.40 -8.80 -20.46
C LYS A 420 13.86 -8.06 -19.25
N VAL A 421 12.84 -7.21 -19.41
CA VAL A 421 12.26 -6.40 -18.31
C VAL A 421 10.74 -6.37 -18.37
N ALA A 422 10.10 -6.52 -17.21
CA ALA A 422 8.67 -6.27 -17.00
C ALA A 422 8.44 -4.80 -16.61
N ILE A 423 7.84 -3.99 -17.49
CA ILE A 423 7.62 -2.56 -17.26
C ILE A 423 6.12 -2.27 -17.10
N TYR A 424 5.78 -1.81 -15.90
CA TYR A 424 4.45 -1.31 -15.55
C TYR A 424 4.55 0.19 -15.24
N ARG A 425 3.88 1.02 -16.06
CA ARG A 425 3.82 2.50 -15.96
C ARG A 425 5.17 3.22 -15.88
N THR A 426 5.69 3.64 -17.03
CA THR A 426 6.81 4.60 -17.11
C THR A 426 6.32 6.00 -17.49
N ALA A 427 6.91 7.02 -16.89
CA ALA A 427 6.84 8.38 -17.42
C ALA A 427 7.49 8.43 -18.82
N SER A 428 7.07 9.38 -19.65
CA SER A 428 7.59 9.60 -21.02
C SER A 428 9.12 9.75 -21.07
N ASP A 429 9.70 10.20 -19.97
CA ASP A 429 11.09 10.65 -19.87
C ASP A 429 11.99 9.61 -19.16
N SER A 430 11.47 8.41 -18.88
CA SER A 430 12.16 7.38 -18.08
C SER A 430 13.55 6.99 -18.61
N LYS A 431 14.58 7.17 -17.77
CA LYS A 431 15.97 6.73 -18.05
C LYS A 431 16.07 5.22 -18.30
N VAL A 432 15.22 4.41 -17.64
CA VAL A 432 15.15 2.95 -17.86
C VAL A 432 14.76 2.62 -19.30
N ILE A 433 13.79 3.35 -19.88
CA ILE A 433 13.39 3.19 -21.29
C ILE A 433 14.54 3.61 -22.22
N GLN A 434 15.28 4.66 -21.88
CA GLN A 434 16.45 5.10 -22.66
C GLN A 434 17.58 4.05 -22.64
N SER A 435 17.86 3.45 -21.48
CA SER A 435 18.86 2.38 -21.33
C SER A 435 18.51 1.16 -22.19
N LEU A 436 17.22 0.80 -22.28
CA LEU A 436 16.77 -0.32 -23.09
C LEU A 436 16.87 -0.05 -24.60
N ILE A 437 16.67 1.21 -25.02
CA ILE A 437 16.96 1.66 -26.39
C ILE A 437 18.45 1.56 -26.69
N GLU A 438 19.31 2.12 -25.82
CA GLU A 438 20.77 2.05 -25.98
C GLU A 438 21.29 0.60 -26.01
N ALA A 439 20.68 -0.30 -25.24
CA ALA A 439 20.99 -1.73 -25.28
C ALA A 439 20.71 -2.35 -26.68
N ALA A 440 19.58 -2.00 -27.29
CA ALA A 440 19.21 -2.46 -28.63
C ALA A 440 20.08 -1.83 -29.73
N GLU A 441 20.41 -0.54 -29.61
CA GLU A 441 21.39 0.14 -30.49
C GLU A 441 22.77 -0.51 -30.40
N ASN A 442 23.18 -0.96 -29.21
CA ASN A 442 24.39 -1.74 -28.96
C ASN A 442 24.31 -3.22 -29.42
N GLY A 443 23.21 -3.62 -30.08
CA GLY A 443 23.06 -4.93 -30.71
C GLY A 443 22.67 -6.07 -29.77
N LYS A 444 22.15 -5.76 -28.58
CA LYS A 444 21.67 -6.75 -27.59
C LYS A 444 20.25 -7.19 -27.91
N GLU A 445 19.90 -8.43 -27.57
CA GLU A 445 18.52 -8.93 -27.68
C GLU A 445 17.67 -8.38 -26.53
N VAL A 446 16.87 -7.34 -26.79
CA VAL A 446 16.05 -6.67 -25.76
C VAL A 446 14.57 -7.08 -25.89
N ALA A 447 13.99 -7.57 -24.81
CA ALA A 447 12.55 -7.87 -24.71
C ALA A 447 11.91 -7.08 -23.56
N VAL A 448 10.87 -6.31 -23.88
CA VAL A 448 10.15 -5.49 -22.91
C VAL A 448 8.69 -5.91 -22.87
N MET A 449 8.19 -6.19 -21.68
CA MET A 449 6.77 -6.48 -21.49
C MET A 449 6.05 -5.26 -20.92
N VAL A 450 4.85 -4.99 -21.44
CA VAL A 450 4.08 -3.76 -21.16
C VAL A 450 2.63 -4.07 -20.79
N GLU A 451 2.12 -3.52 -19.67
CA GLU A 451 0.68 -3.50 -19.41
C GLU A 451 0.01 -2.24 -20.01
N LEU A 452 -0.58 -2.38 -21.21
CA LEU A 452 -1.40 -1.34 -21.83
C LEU A 452 -2.72 -1.03 -21.10
N LYS A 453 -3.17 -1.92 -20.19
CA LYS A 453 -4.46 -1.78 -19.45
C LYS A 453 -4.33 -0.99 -18.14
N ALA A 454 -3.26 -0.21 -17.97
CA ALA A 454 -3.06 0.71 -16.85
C ALA A 454 -3.98 1.94 -17.01
N ARG A 455 -5.00 2.04 -16.14
CA ARG A 455 -6.00 3.12 -16.18
C ARG A 455 -5.33 4.50 -16.06
N PHE A 456 -5.79 5.45 -16.90
CA PHE A 456 -5.46 6.89 -16.98
C PHE A 456 -4.15 7.28 -17.69
N ASP A 457 -3.24 6.35 -17.95
CA ASP A 457 -1.97 6.60 -18.67
C ASP A 457 -1.99 6.08 -20.12
N GLU A 458 -3.16 5.67 -20.63
CA GLU A 458 -3.27 4.86 -21.85
C GLU A 458 -2.62 5.53 -23.08
N GLN A 459 -2.76 6.85 -23.23
CA GLN A 459 -2.22 7.60 -24.37
C GLN A 459 -0.70 7.71 -24.33
N ASN A 460 -0.10 8.01 -23.17
CA ASN A 460 1.36 8.07 -23.00
C ASN A 460 1.98 6.69 -23.24
N ASN A 461 1.32 5.62 -22.81
CA ASN A 461 1.82 4.25 -22.99
C ASN A 461 1.92 3.84 -24.46
N LEU A 462 1.00 4.29 -25.33
CA LEU A 462 1.04 3.99 -26.76
C LEU A 462 2.20 4.69 -27.50
N GLU A 463 2.66 5.86 -27.03
CA GLU A 463 3.74 6.59 -27.71
C GLU A 463 5.12 5.94 -27.49
N TRP A 464 5.47 5.57 -26.26
CA TRP A 464 6.77 4.92 -26.00
C TRP A 464 6.83 3.48 -26.48
N VAL A 465 5.72 2.75 -26.48
CA VAL A 465 5.62 1.41 -27.08
C VAL A 465 6.02 1.45 -28.56
N ARG A 466 5.44 2.38 -29.34
CA ARG A 466 5.79 2.57 -30.76
C ARG A 466 7.26 2.95 -30.95
N ARG A 467 7.86 3.65 -29.98
CA ARG A 467 9.30 4.01 -30.01
C ARG A 467 10.18 2.79 -29.77
N LEU A 468 9.88 1.95 -28.77
CA LEU A 468 10.63 0.70 -28.54
C LEU A 468 10.59 -0.22 -29.77
N GLU A 469 9.42 -0.43 -30.37
CA GLU A 469 9.28 -1.25 -31.59
C GLU A 469 10.09 -0.71 -32.77
N GLN A 470 10.22 0.62 -32.89
CA GLN A 470 11.02 1.26 -33.95
C GLN A 470 12.52 1.02 -33.79
N GLU A 471 13.02 0.97 -32.55
CA GLU A 471 14.43 0.67 -32.24
C GLU A 471 14.73 -0.84 -32.20
N GLY A 472 13.81 -1.69 -32.67
CA GLY A 472 14.00 -3.13 -32.81
C GLY A 472 13.79 -3.95 -31.54
N ILE A 473 13.28 -3.33 -30.47
CA ILE A 473 13.01 -4.01 -29.20
C ILE A 473 11.77 -4.89 -29.33
N HIS A 474 11.84 -6.12 -28.81
CA HIS A 474 10.71 -7.03 -28.82
C HIS A 474 9.71 -6.64 -27.71
N VAL A 475 8.69 -5.88 -28.08
CA VAL A 475 7.60 -5.49 -27.18
C VAL A 475 6.56 -6.61 -27.08
N ALA A 476 6.33 -7.10 -25.86
CA ALA A 476 5.30 -8.09 -25.55
C ALA A 476 4.14 -7.45 -24.78
N TYR A 477 2.94 -7.59 -25.32
CA TYR A 477 1.69 -7.25 -24.63
C TYR A 477 1.23 -8.47 -23.84
N GLY A 478 0.78 -8.26 -22.59
CA GLY A 478 0.40 -9.35 -21.69
C GLY A 478 -0.64 -10.32 -22.29
N SER A 479 -0.58 -11.58 -21.84
CA SER A 479 -1.42 -12.67 -22.36
C SER A 479 -2.92 -12.42 -22.18
N LEU A 480 -3.72 -12.91 -23.14
CA LEU A 480 -5.18 -12.77 -23.15
C LEU A 480 -5.80 -13.18 -21.80
N GLY A 481 -6.46 -12.22 -21.15
CA GLY A 481 -7.17 -12.42 -19.87
C GLY A 481 -6.36 -12.11 -18.61
N LEU A 482 -5.02 -12.04 -18.67
CA LEU A 482 -4.17 -11.78 -17.50
C LEU A 482 -3.53 -10.38 -17.54
N LYS A 483 -3.28 -9.81 -16.37
CA LYS A 483 -2.56 -8.53 -16.22
C LYS A 483 -1.13 -8.76 -15.74
N THR A 484 -0.14 -8.24 -16.44
CA THR A 484 1.26 -8.31 -16.00
C THR A 484 1.51 -7.33 -14.86
N HIS A 485 1.82 -7.85 -13.67
CA HIS A 485 2.11 -7.03 -12.50
C HIS A 485 3.42 -7.42 -11.78
N THR A 486 4.15 -8.42 -12.29
CA THR A 486 5.54 -8.72 -11.88
C THR A 486 6.49 -7.55 -12.14
N LYS A 487 7.47 -7.35 -11.24
CA LYS A 487 8.56 -6.37 -11.38
C LYS A 487 9.89 -7.08 -11.36
N THR A 488 10.17 -7.67 -12.51
CA THR A 488 11.31 -8.54 -12.74
C THR A 488 12.14 -8.05 -13.90
N ALA A 489 13.46 -8.24 -13.80
CA ALA A 489 14.40 -8.03 -14.89
C ALA A 489 15.41 -9.17 -14.91
N LEU A 490 15.90 -9.47 -16.10
CA LEU A 490 16.84 -10.55 -16.37
C LEU A 490 17.87 -10.06 -17.39
N VAL A 491 19.14 -10.09 -17.01
CA VAL A 491 20.28 -9.78 -17.87
C VAL A 491 21.04 -11.08 -18.14
N VAL A 492 21.29 -11.37 -19.41
CA VAL A 492 22.01 -12.56 -19.86
C VAL A 492 23.38 -12.12 -20.35
N ARG A 493 24.45 -12.61 -19.72
CA ARG A 493 25.84 -12.19 -19.97
C ARG A 493 26.72 -13.37 -20.34
N GLU A 494 27.63 -13.19 -21.29
CA GLU A 494 28.71 -14.13 -21.58
C GLU A 494 29.84 -13.95 -20.57
N GLU A 495 30.25 -15.03 -19.93
CA GLU A 495 31.28 -15.05 -18.89
C GLU A 495 32.34 -16.09 -19.27
N ALA A 496 33.51 -16.03 -18.60
CA ALA A 496 34.63 -16.92 -18.89
C ALA A 496 34.30 -18.43 -18.74
N ASP A 497 33.25 -18.78 -17.98
CA ASP A 497 32.77 -20.15 -17.78
C ASP A 497 31.46 -20.50 -18.52
N GLY A 498 30.89 -19.56 -19.29
CA GLY A 498 29.68 -19.75 -20.11
C GLY A 498 28.68 -18.61 -19.95
N VAL A 499 27.42 -18.84 -20.34
CA VAL A 499 26.36 -17.83 -20.19
C VAL A 499 25.81 -17.84 -18.77
N ARG A 500 25.78 -16.68 -18.11
CA ARG A 500 25.15 -16.46 -16.80
C ARG A 500 23.92 -15.55 -16.90
N THR A 501 23.10 -15.60 -15.86
CA THR A 501 21.85 -14.83 -15.71
C THR A 501 21.90 -14.02 -14.43
N TYR A 502 21.81 -12.69 -14.54
CA TYR A 502 21.63 -11.78 -13.42
C TYR A 502 20.16 -11.40 -13.34
N SER A 503 19.56 -11.58 -12.17
CA SER A 503 18.12 -11.44 -11.96
C SER A 503 17.84 -10.32 -10.99
N HIS A 504 16.82 -9.51 -11.29
CA HIS A 504 16.18 -8.62 -10.33
C HIS A 504 14.76 -9.11 -10.07
N VAL A 505 14.37 -9.25 -8.80
CA VAL A 505 12.99 -9.51 -8.38
C VAL A 505 12.61 -8.45 -7.34
N GLY A 506 11.64 -7.60 -7.66
CA GLY A 506 11.22 -6.50 -6.79
C GLY A 506 9.73 -6.48 -6.47
N THR A 507 9.39 -5.69 -5.44
CA THR A 507 8.02 -5.39 -5.01
C THR A 507 7.46 -4.17 -5.75
N GLY A 508 8.35 -3.24 -6.14
CA GLY A 508 8.06 -1.93 -6.73
C GLY A 508 8.37 -1.80 -8.23
N ASN A 509 7.79 -0.78 -8.87
CA ASN A 509 7.95 -0.51 -10.32
C ASN A 509 9.30 0.15 -10.64
N TYR A 510 9.76 -0.02 -11.88
CA TYR A 510 10.94 0.65 -12.44
C TYR A 510 10.67 2.14 -12.77
N ASN A 511 10.40 2.96 -11.75
CA ASN A 511 10.08 4.38 -11.89
C ASN A 511 10.67 5.19 -10.73
N SER A 512 11.63 6.06 -11.06
CA SER A 512 12.42 6.87 -10.12
C SER A 512 11.60 7.89 -9.34
N GLU A 513 10.47 8.37 -9.86
CA GLU A 513 9.63 9.33 -9.14
C GLU A 513 8.77 8.65 -8.09
N THR A 514 8.18 7.50 -8.42
CA THR A 514 7.46 6.70 -7.41
C THR A 514 8.41 6.13 -6.36
N ALA A 515 9.64 5.78 -6.72
CA ALA A 515 10.65 5.25 -5.79
C ALA A 515 11.11 6.25 -4.70
N LYS A 516 10.68 7.52 -4.74
CA LYS A 516 10.91 8.52 -3.67
C LYS A 516 9.80 8.52 -2.61
N GLY A 517 8.60 8.05 -2.95
CA GLY A 517 7.42 8.09 -2.08
C GLY A 517 6.88 6.72 -1.67
N TYR A 518 7.31 5.65 -2.33
CA TYR A 518 6.89 4.27 -2.06
C TYR A 518 8.04 3.51 -1.39
N GLU A 519 7.73 2.78 -0.33
CA GLU A 519 8.67 1.86 0.31
C GLU A 519 8.66 0.53 -0.43
N ASP A 520 9.79 0.11 -1.00
CA ASP A 520 9.87 -1.05 -1.89
C ASP A 520 11.21 -1.79 -1.74
N LEU A 521 11.18 -3.11 -1.93
CA LEU A 521 12.33 -3.99 -1.89
C LEU A 521 12.65 -4.56 -3.26
N GLY A 522 13.94 -4.81 -3.52
CA GLY A 522 14.43 -5.51 -4.70
C GLY A 522 15.60 -6.42 -4.36
N MET A 523 15.60 -7.64 -4.87
CA MET A 523 16.74 -8.56 -4.75
C MET A 523 17.43 -8.70 -6.10
N LEU A 524 18.73 -8.42 -6.12
CA LEU A 524 19.65 -8.72 -7.22
C LEU A 524 20.38 -10.03 -6.91
N THR A 525 20.38 -10.98 -7.84
CA THR A 525 20.93 -12.33 -7.62
C THR A 525 21.51 -12.96 -8.90
N VAL A 526 22.55 -13.78 -8.75
CA VAL A 526 23.04 -14.72 -9.77
C VAL A 526 22.46 -16.15 -9.62
N ASP A 527 21.50 -16.36 -8.73
CA ASP A 527 20.92 -17.69 -8.50
C ASP A 527 20.39 -18.29 -9.80
N ARG A 528 20.97 -19.43 -10.15
CA ARG A 528 20.72 -20.09 -11.42
C ARG A 528 19.27 -20.53 -11.58
N ASP A 529 18.63 -21.01 -10.51
CA ASP A 529 17.27 -21.54 -10.61
C ASP A 529 16.25 -20.40 -10.70
N ILE A 530 16.45 -19.29 -9.98
CA ILE A 530 15.70 -18.03 -10.18
C ILE A 530 15.88 -17.50 -11.61
N GLY A 531 17.12 -17.44 -12.11
CA GLY A 531 17.40 -16.97 -13.48
C GLY A 531 16.75 -17.85 -14.56
N GLN A 532 16.73 -19.18 -14.39
CA GLN A 532 16.04 -20.09 -15.30
C GLN A 532 14.51 -19.95 -15.22
N ASP A 533 13.96 -19.72 -14.04
CA ASP A 533 12.52 -19.46 -13.86
C ASP A 533 12.11 -18.12 -14.47
N LEU A 534 12.93 -17.07 -14.37
CA LEU A 534 12.71 -15.81 -15.11
C LEU A 534 12.80 -16.01 -16.62
N VAL A 535 13.71 -16.86 -17.13
CA VAL A 535 13.74 -17.21 -18.57
C VAL A 535 12.39 -17.81 -18.99
N LYS A 536 11.84 -18.76 -18.23
CA LYS A 536 10.50 -19.35 -18.49
C LYS A 536 9.40 -18.30 -18.45
N LEU A 537 9.37 -17.49 -17.39
CA LEU A 537 8.38 -16.43 -17.19
C LEU A 537 8.39 -15.43 -18.35
N PHE A 538 9.57 -14.97 -18.78
CA PHE A 538 9.67 -14.09 -19.94
C PHE A 538 9.33 -14.77 -21.27
N ASN A 539 9.66 -16.05 -21.42
CA ASN A 539 9.31 -16.80 -22.64
C ASN A 539 7.80 -17.01 -22.78
N PHE A 540 7.04 -17.07 -21.68
CA PHE A 540 5.58 -17.11 -21.70
C PHE A 540 4.99 -15.86 -22.38
N PHE A 541 5.45 -14.66 -22.02
CA PHE A 541 4.91 -13.42 -22.59
C PHE A 541 5.19 -13.27 -24.09
N THR A 542 6.26 -13.89 -24.57
CA THR A 542 6.64 -13.94 -25.98
C THR A 542 6.17 -15.21 -26.70
N GLY A 543 5.42 -16.08 -26.03
CA GLY A 543 5.17 -17.47 -26.43
C GLY A 543 3.72 -17.93 -26.23
N PRO A 544 3.39 -19.16 -26.66
CA PRO A 544 2.00 -19.62 -26.71
C PRO A 544 1.44 -20.19 -25.40
N THR A 545 2.30 -20.54 -24.44
CA THR A 545 1.91 -21.29 -23.22
C THR A 545 2.78 -20.90 -22.03
N LEU A 546 2.17 -20.82 -20.85
CA LEU A 546 2.86 -20.69 -19.56
C LEU A 546 3.36 -22.07 -19.13
N ASP A 547 4.60 -22.17 -18.66
CA ASP A 547 5.11 -23.41 -18.06
C ASP A 547 4.35 -23.71 -16.76
N GLU A 548 3.97 -24.99 -16.55
CA GLU A 548 3.24 -25.46 -15.36
C GLU A 548 4.15 -25.60 -14.12
N GLU A 549 5.47 -25.65 -14.30
CA GLU A 549 6.45 -25.90 -13.24
C GLU A 549 7.51 -24.81 -13.16
N PHE A 550 7.78 -24.31 -11.95
CA PHE A 550 8.89 -23.41 -11.61
C PHE A 550 9.77 -24.05 -10.52
N ARG A 551 11.06 -23.71 -10.49
CA ARG A 551 12.09 -24.34 -9.63
C ARG A 551 12.14 -23.72 -8.23
N LYS A 552 12.09 -22.39 -8.18
CA LYS A 552 12.18 -21.55 -6.96
C LYS A 552 11.11 -20.46 -6.96
N LEU A 553 10.81 -19.84 -8.10
CA LEU A 553 9.85 -18.74 -8.14
C LEU A 553 8.42 -19.24 -7.88
N LEU A 554 7.70 -18.51 -7.03
CA LEU A 554 6.27 -18.60 -6.91
C LEU A 554 5.67 -17.66 -7.97
N VAL A 555 4.95 -18.21 -8.93
CA VAL A 555 4.43 -17.46 -10.09
C VAL A 555 2.91 -17.55 -10.11
N ALA A 556 2.24 -16.41 -10.17
CA ALA A 556 0.80 -16.35 -10.39
C ALA A 556 0.49 -16.40 -11.90
N PRO A 557 -0.59 -17.07 -12.35
CA PRO A 557 -1.56 -17.84 -11.56
C PRO A 557 -1.24 -19.35 -11.51
N VAL A 558 0.04 -19.74 -11.50
CA VAL A 558 0.49 -21.14 -11.69
C VAL A 558 0.71 -21.83 -10.35
N THR A 559 1.79 -21.46 -9.65
CA THR A 559 2.25 -22.11 -8.43
C THR A 559 1.93 -21.30 -7.18
N MET A 560 1.75 -19.98 -7.31
CA MET A 560 1.75 -19.06 -6.19
C MET A 560 0.67 -19.34 -5.13
N ARG A 561 -0.59 -19.56 -5.55
CA ARG A 561 -1.70 -19.86 -4.63
C ARG A 561 -1.46 -21.15 -3.84
N GLU A 562 -1.22 -22.25 -4.56
CA GLU A 562 -1.00 -23.57 -3.96
C GLU A 562 0.18 -23.54 -2.98
N ARG A 563 1.30 -22.91 -3.36
CA ARG A 563 2.49 -22.82 -2.52
C ARG A 563 2.28 -21.96 -1.27
N PHE A 564 1.54 -20.85 -1.33
CA PHE A 564 1.19 -20.11 -0.10
C PHE A 564 0.27 -20.92 0.82
N THR A 565 -0.72 -21.62 0.25
CA THR A 565 -1.60 -22.53 1.00
C THR A 565 -0.81 -23.65 1.68
N ASP A 566 0.13 -24.30 0.98
CA ASP A 566 1.02 -25.32 1.55
C ASP A 566 1.85 -24.78 2.72
N LEU A 567 2.42 -23.58 2.57
CA LEU A 567 3.26 -22.96 3.59
C LEU A 567 2.46 -22.62 4.86
N ILE A 568 1.25 -22.08 4.72
CA ILE A 568 0.35 -21.80 5.85
C ILE A 568 -0.07 -23.10 6.55
N ARG A 569 -0.45 -24.13 5.79
CA ARG A 569 -0.86 -25.44 6.34
C ARG A 569 0.29 -26.15 7.05
N ARG A 570 1.52 -26.06 6.55
CA ARG A 570 2.70 -26.62 7.23
C ARG A 570 2.89 -26.00 8.63
N GLU A 571 2.75 -24.68 8.77
CA GLU A 571 2.85 -24.06 10.10
C GLU A 571 1.72 -24.54 11.02
N ALA A 572 0.51 -24.76 10.49
CA ALA A 572 -0.60 -25.35 11.24
C ALA A 572 -0.29 -26.78 11.71
N GLU A 573 0.19 -27.66 10.83
CA GLU A 573 0.63 -29.03 11.16
C GLU A 573 1.72 -29.02 12.25
N ILE A 574 2.69 -28.09 12.17
CA ILE A 574 3.74 -27.91 13.19
C ILE A 574 3.13 -27.53 14.55
N ALA A 575 2.14 -26.65 14.58
CA ALA A 575 1.48 -26.23 15.82
C ALA A 575 0.59 -27.35 16.42
N GLU A 576 -0.13 -28.10 15.59
CA GLU A 576 -0.92 -29.28 16.01
C GLU A 576 -0.04 -30.38 16.64
N ASP A 577 1.16 -30.61 16.08
CA ASP A 577 2.17 -31.53 16.65
C ASP A 577 2.87 -30.96 17.92
N GLY A 578 2.52 -29.75 18.35
CA GLY A 578 3.02 -29.10 19.57
C GLY A 578 4.35 -28.35 19.40
N GLY A 579 4.72 -27.99 18.17
CA GLY A 579 5.83 -27.10 17.83
C GLY A 579 5.44 -25.62 17.81
N ASP A 580 6.44 -24.75 17.71
CA ASP A 580 6.25 -23.29 17.67
C ASP A 580 6.00 -22.82 16.22
N GLY A 581 4.79 -23.06 15.69
CA GLY A 581 4.37 -22.57 14.36
C GLY A 581 4.26 -21.04 14.31
N ARG A 582 4.80 -20.41 13.25
CA ARG A 582 4.91 -18.94 13.19
C ARG A 582 4.79 -18.40 11.76
N ILE A 583 3.94 -17.40 11.55
CA ILE A 583 3.79 -16.69 10.28
C ILE A 583 3.97 -15.18 10.52
N ILE A 584 4.73 -14.51 9.64
CA ILE A 584 4.70 -13.04 9.54
C ILE A 584 4.55 -12.67 8.07
N ALA A 585 3.58 -11.82 7.73
CA ALA A 585 3.37 -11.39 6.34
C ALA A 585 3.13 -9.89 6.24
N LYS A 586 4.05 -9.16 5.61
CA LYS A 586 3.87 -7.78 5.17
C LYS A 586 3.39 -7.76 3.73
N LEU A 587 2.30 -7.05 3.48
CA LEU A 587 1.66 -6.94 2.16
C LEU A 587 0.73 -5.72 2.12
N ASN A 588 0.24 -5.35 0.94
CA ASN A 588 -0.60 -4.16 0.84
C ASN A 588 -2.03 -4.45 1.27
N GLY A 589 -2.62 -5.55 0.81
CA GLY A 589 -3.96 -5.96 1.23
C GLY A 589 -4.25 -7.46 1.15
N LEU A 590 -4.99 -7.94 2.14
CA LEU A 590 -5.47 -9.32 2.32
C LEU A 590 -6.97 -9.36 2.02
N GLU A 591 -7.34 -9.94 0.89
CA GLU A 591 -8.71 -9.91 0.35
C GLU A 591 -9.21 -11.30 -0.07
N ASP A 592 -8.30 -12.23 -0.36
CA ASP A 592 -8.64 -13.56 -0.86
C ASP A 592 -9.28 -14.46 0.24
N PRO A 593 -10.52 -14.95 0.04
CA PRO A 593 -11.22 -15.68 1.09
C PRO A 593 -10.61 -17.04 1.40
N ASP A 594 -10.01 -17.72 0.41
CA ASP A 594 -9.38 -19.03 0.63
C ASP A 594 -8.12 -18.88 1.49
N ILE A 595 -7.26 -17.90 1.19
CA ILE A 595 -6.08 -17.60 2.04
C ILE A 595 -6.51 -17.17 3.45
N VAL A 596 -7.54 -16.34 3.60
CA VAL A 596 -8.07 -15.97 4.92
C VAL A 596 -8.57 -17.20 5.69
N ALA A 597 -9.24 -18.15 5.02
CA ALA A 597 -9.67 -19.40 5.64
C ALA A 597 -8.48 -20.30 6.06
N GLU A 598 -7.40 -20.38 5.28
CA GLU A 598 -6.18 -21.10 5.71
C GLU A 598 -5.50 -20.42 6.90
N LEU A 599 -5.45 -19.08 6.93
CA LEU A 599 -4.92 -18.32 8.07
C LEU A 599 -5.74 -18.55 9.34
N TYR A 600 -7.08 -18.66 9.23
CA TYR A 600 -7.92 -19.06 10.36
C TYR A 600 -7.64 -20.50 10.83
N ARG A 601 -7.43 -21.47 9.92
CA ARG A 601 -7.04 -22.83 10.33
C ARG A 601 -5.71 -22.84 11.08
N ALA A 602 -4.72 -22.09 10.60
CA ALA A 602 -3.44 -21.92 11.28
C ALA A 602 -3.62 -21.25 12.66
N GLY A 603 -4.46 -20.22 12.77
CA GLY A 603 -4.80 -19.60 14.05
C GLY A 603 -5.44 -20.58 15.05
N MET A 604 -6.43 -21.36 14.59
CA MET A 604 -7.08 -22.42 15.38
C MET A 604 -6.11 -23.53 15.83
N ALA A 605 -5.11 -23.86 15.01
CA ALA A 605 -4.03 -24.79 15.35
C ALA A 605 -3.04 -24.23 16.40
N GLY A 606 -3.09 -22.92 16.68
CA GLY A 606 -2.22 -22.25 17.65
C GLY A 606 -0.97 -21.59 17.05
N VAL A 607 -0.88 -21.46 15.72
CA VAL A 607 0.19 -20.71 15.04
C VAL A 607 0.12 -19.24 15.48
N GLU A 608 1.26 -18.65 15.89
CA GLU A 608 1.33 -17.21 16.11
C GLU A 608 1.44 -16.50 14.75
N ILE A 609 0.53 -15.57 14.44
CA ILE A 609 0.44 -14.90 13.14
C ILE A 609 0.46 -13.38 13.32
N ASP A 610 1.45 -12.70 12.74
CA ASP A 610 1.50 -11.24 12.64
C ASP A 610 1.37 -10.79 11.17
N LEU A 611 0.28 -10.10 10.84
CA LEU A 611 0.02 -9.59 9.50
C LEU A 611 0.24 -8.07 9.48
N ILE A 612 1.07 -7.56 8.58
CA ILE A 612 1.31 -6.13 8.38
C ILE A 612 0.61 -5.74 7.08
N VAL A 613 -0.55 -5.10 7.19
CA VAL A 613 -1.47 -4.81 6.08
C VAL A 613 -1.79 -3.32 6.08
N ARG A 614 -1.32 -2.59 5.07
CA ARG A 614 -1.51 -1.12 5.03
C ARG A 614 -2.91 -0.68 4.58
N ASP A 615 -3.52 -1.41 3.66
CA ASP A 615 -4.74 -1.04 2.91
C ASP A 615 -5.91 -1.95 3.31
N ILE A 616 -6.44 -2.77 2.40
CA ILE A 616 -7.59 -3.65 2.64
C ILE A 616 -7.20 -4.89 3.46
N CYS A 617 -7.94 -5.18 4.53
CA CYS A 617 -7.90 -6.46 5.22
C CYS A 617 -9.32 -7.02 5.39
N ARG A 618 -9.58 -8.23 4.88
CA ARG A 618 -10.83 -8.97 5.13
C ARG A 618 -10.82 -9.82 6.40
N LEU A 619 -9.65 -10.14 6.94
CA LEU A 619 -9.51 -10.97 8.13
C LEU A 619 -9.95 -10.19 9.38
N ARG A 620 -10.69 -10.85 10.28
CA ARG A 620 -11.08 -10.36 11.61
C ARG A 620 -10.15 -10.96 12.67
N PRO A 621 -9.22 -10.19 13.26
CA PRO A 621 -8.35 -10.67 14.33
C PRO A 621 -9.10 -10.81 15.66
N GLY A 622 -8.56 -11.59 16.60
CA GLY A 622 -9.03 -11.65 17.99
C GLY A 622 -10.41 -12.28 18.23
N ILE A 623 -10.90 -13.14 17.35
CA ILE A 623 -12.13 -13.91 17.56
C ILE A 623 -11.81 -15.17 18.37
N GLU A 624 -12.47 -15.33 19.52
CA GLU A 624 -12.28 -16.46 20.44
C GLU A 624 -12.50 -17.82 19.74
N GLY A 625 -11.49 -18.69 19.82
CA GLY A 625 -11.47 -20.01 19.21
C GLY A 625 -11.17 -20.02 17.71
N LEU A 626 -10.82 -18.88 17.10
CA LEU A 626 -10.65 -18.73 15.65
C LEU A 626 -9.39 -17.93 15.26
N SER A 627 -9.18 -16.76 15.88
CA SER A 627 -8.12 -15.82 15.51
C SER A 627 -7.46 -15.15 16.72
N ASP A 628 -7.51 -15.77 17.90
CA ASP A 628 -6.83 -15.33 19.13
C ASP A 628 -5.32 -15.09 18.96
N THR A 629 -4.68 -15.85 18.07
CA THR A 629 -3.23 -15.80 17.80
C THR A 629 -2.88 -14.93 16.59
N ILE A 630 -3.87 -14.29 15.96
CA ILE A 630 -3.69 -13.48 14.75
C ILE A 630 -3.80 -12.00 15.11
N THR A 631 -2.69 -11.26 14.94
CA THR A 631 -2.66 -9.81 15.10
C THR A 631 -2.47 -9.16 13.73
N VAL A 632 -3.26 -8.13 13.43
CA VAL A 632 -3.16 -7.36 12.18
C VAL A 632 -2.71 -5.94 12.51
N HIS A 633 -1.55 -5.57 11.98
CA HIS A 633 -0.90 -4.27 12.13
C HIS A 633 -1.01 -3.47 10.83
N SER A 634 -1.00 -2.14 10.93
CA SER A 634 -0.97 -1.23 9.79
C SER A 634 -0.02 -0.08 10.08
N VAL A 635 0.74 0.40 9.10
CA VAL A 635 1.60 1.59 9.25
C VAL A 635 1.25 2.57 8.14
N VAL A 636 1.05 3.83 8.51
CA VAL A 636 0.82 4.97 7.61
C VAL A 636 1.73 6.10 8.08
N GLY A 637 2.34 6.82 7.14
CA GLY A 637 3.32 7.86 7.43
C GLY A 637 3.88 8.48 6.15
N ARG A 638 5.07 9.09 6.26
CA ARG A 638 5.76 9.82 5.18
C ARG A 638 5.88 9.02 3.87
N PHE A 639 6.26 7.74 3.98
CA PHE A 639 6.40 6.84 2.83
C PHE A 639 5.26 5.84 2.78
N LEU A 640 4.88 5.46 1.56
CA LEU A 640 3.75 4.57 1.30
C LEU A 640 4.23 3.10 1.31
N GLU A 641 4.18 2.47 2.48
CA GLU A 641 4.57 1.08 2.83
C GLU A 641 4.15 0.01 1.80
N HIS A 642 4.94 -0.25 0.74
CA HIS A 642 4.50 -0.99 -0.46
C HIS A 642 5.19 -2.35 -0.65
N SER A 643 6.30 -2.62 0.03
CA SER A 643 7.00 -3.90 -0.10
C SER A 643 6.16 -5.07 0.45
N ARG A 644 6.42 -6.28 -0.07
CA ARG A 644 5.82 -7.53 0.41
C ARG A 644 6.91 -8.49 0.88
N ILE A 645 6.75 -8.98 2.11
CA ILE A 645 7.67 -9.91 2.77
C ILE A 645 6.83 -11.02 3.40
N TYR A 646 7.20 -12.27 3.17
CA TYR A 646 6.56 -13.43 3.79
C TYR A 646 7.58 -14.26 4.55
N TYR A 647 7.24 -14.60 5.80
CA TYR A 647 8.04 -15.38 6.72
C TYR A 647 7.22 -16.57 7.24
N PHE A 648 7.81 -17.76 7.21
CA PHE A 648 7.28 -18.99 7.78
C PHE A 648 8.33 -19.63 8.70
N GLY A 649 7.96 -19.96 9.94
CA GLY A 649 8.88 -20.38 10.98
C GLY A 649 9.48 -21.77 10.79
N ASN A 650 8.75 -22.69 10.16
CA ASN A 650 9.22 -23.98 9.66
C ASN A 650 10.09 -24.76 10.67
N SER A 651 9.63 -24.84 11.92
CA SER A 651 10.32 -25.54 13.03
C SER A 651 11.79 -25.09 13.27
N GLY A 652 12.13 -23.85 12.92
CA GLY A 652 13.46 -23.28 13.14
C GLY A 652 14.39 -23.27 11.92
N GLU A 653 13.93 -23.70 10.74
CA GLU A 653 14.59 -23.44 9.45
C GLU A 653 13.75 -22.46 8.61
N PRO A 654 13.72 -21.17 8.97
CA PRO A 654 12.74 -20.23 8.46
C PRO A 654 12.87 -19.97 6.96
N GLU A 655 11.72 -19.85 6.31
CA GLU A 655 11.61 -19.53 4.89
C GLU A 655 11.14 -18.09 4.71
N TRP A 656 11.85 -17.36 3.84
CA TRP A 656 11.67 -15.94 3.56
C TRP A 656 11.38 -15.74 2.08
N TYR A 657 10.45 -14.84 1.76
CA TYR A 657 10.07 -14.53 0.39
C TYR A 657 9.79 -13.04 0.19
N ILE A 658 10.15 -12.49 -0.98
CA ILE A 658 9.76 -11.13 -1.41
C ILE A 658 9.24 -11.13 -2.86
N GLY A 659 8.39 -10.16 -3.23
CA GLY A 659 7.99 -9.97 -4.62
C GLY A 659 6.72 -9.14 -4.82
N SER A 660 6.06 -9.30 -5.97
CA SER A 660 5.09 -8.32 -6.48
C SER A 660 3.62 -8.54 -6.07
N ALA A 661 3.30 -9.69 -5.48
CA ALA A 661 1.92 -10.11 -5.20
C ALA A 661 1.37 -9.58 -3.88
N ASP A 662 0.05 -9.44 -3.78
CA ASP A 662 -0.68 -9.32 -2.51
C ASP A 662 -1.56 -10.57 -2.36
N TRP A 663 -2.06 -10.86 -1.15
CA TRP A 663 -3.01 -11.95 -0.92
C TRP A 663 -4.45 -11.54 -1.28
N MET A 664 -4.65 -11.23 -2.56
CA MET A 664 -5.93 -10.90 -3.18
C MET A 664 -6.20 -11.83 -4.37
N THR A 665 -7.45 -12.21 -4.62
CA THR A 665 -7.84 -13.13 -5.71
C THR A 665 -7.38 -12.61 -7.09
N ARG A 666 -7.37 -11.28 -7.27
CA ARG A 666 -6.86 -10.65 -8.51
C ARG A 666 -5.35 -10.86 -8.73
N ASN A 667 -4.57 -10.93 -7.65
CA ASN A 667 -3.11 -11.06 -7.69
C ASN A 667 -2.70 -12.53 -7.79
N LEU A 668 -3.44 -13.43 -7.13
CA LEU A 668 -3.18 -14.86 -7.13
C LEU A 668 -3.63 -15.56 -8.44
N ASP A 669 -4.78 -15.15 -9.03
CA ASP A 669 -5.37 -15.90 -10.16
C ASP A 669 -5.50 -15.11 -11.47
N ASN A 670 -5.55 -13.77 -11.41
CA ASN A 670 -5.91 -12.92 -12.56
C ASN A 670 -4.74 -12.03 -13.04
N ARG A 671 -3.55 -12.24 -12.48
CA ARG A 671 -2.33 -11.49 -12.75
C ARG A 671 -1.16 -12.43 -12.92
N VAL A 672 -0.15 -11.93 -13.62
CA VAL A 672 1.17 -12.55 -13.65
C VAL A 672 2.08 -11.79 -12.70
N GLU A 673 2.29 -12.41 -11.56
CA GLU A 673 3.11 -11.93 -10.43
C GLU A 673 4.30 -12.88 -10.24
N ALA A 674 5.39 -12.40 -9.62
CA ALA A 674 6.50 -13.26 -9.21
C ALA A 674 6.91 -12.94 -7.77
N VAL A 675 7.15 -13.99 -6.99
CA VAL A 675 7.70 -13.94 -5.63
C VAL A 675 8.88 -14.91 -5.57
N ALA A 676 10.02 -14.45 -5.06
CA ALA A 676 11.26 -15.21 -4.96
C ALA A 676 11.56 -15.59 -3.50
N PRO A 677 12.07 -16.81 -3.24
CA PRO A 677 12.64 -17.15 -1.93
C PRO A 677 13.95 -16.40 -1.73
N VAL A 678 14.15 -15.88 -0.52
CA VAL A 678 15.41 -15.27 -0.08
C VAL A 678 16.18 -16.32 0.71
N THR A 679 17.25 -16.84 0.12
CA THR A 679 18.05 -17.93 0.72
C THR A 679 19.32 -17.47 1.41
N ASP A 680 19.82 -16.28 1.06
CA ASP A 680 21.01 -15.71 1.68
C ASP A 680 20.79 -15.34 3.16
N GLU A 681 21.77 -15.63 4.02
CA GLU A 681 21.66 -15.42 5.47
C GLU A 681 21.74 -13.94 5.88
N HIS A 682 22.46 -13.10 5.14
CA HIS A 682 22.56 -11.67 5.40
C HIS A 682 21.25 -10.96 5.03
N LEU A 683 20.72 -11.21 3.83
CA LEU A 683 19.46 -10.60 3.37
C LEU A 683 18.28 -11.02 4.25
N ARG A 684 18.29 -12.25 4.78
CA ARG A 684 17.30 -12.69 5.80
C ARG A 684 17.38 -11.89 7.09
N GLY A 685 18.59 -11.52 7.53
CA GLY A 685 18.81 -10.65 8.68
C GLY A 685 18.27 -9.23 8.45
N GLU A 686 18.44 -8.68 7.24
CA GLU A 686 17.85 -7.38 6.85
C GLU A 686 16.31 -7.42 6.85
N LEU A 687 15.71 -8.46 6.22
CA LEU A 687 14.26 -8.64 6.22
C LEU A 687 13.69 -8.83 7.64
N GLN A 688 14.42 -9.54 8.51
CA GLN A 688 14.07 -9.65 9.92
C GLN A 688 14.11 -8.29 10.64
N PHE A 689 15.16 -7.49 10.43
CA PHE A 689 15.25 -6.14 10.99
C PHE A 689 14.08 -5.24 10.55
N ILE A 690 13.69 -5.29 9.28
CA ILE A 690 12.56 -4.52 8.74
C ILE A 690 11.25 -4.94 9.44
N LEU A 691 10.96 -6.24 9.52
CA LEU A 691 9.74 -6.75 10.17
C LEU A 691 9.73 -6.44 11.68
N GLU A 692 10.85 -6.62 12.39
CA GLU A 692 10.95 -6.34 13.82
C GLU A 692 10.78 -4.85 14.12
N THR A 693 11.36 -3.98 13.29
CA THR A 693 11.22 -2.53 13.41
C THR A 693 9.75 -2.13 13.30
N ILE A 694 9.03 -2.60 12.28
CA ILE A 694 7.58 -2.38 12.12
C ILE A 694 6.78 -2.92 13.31
N LEU A 695 7.08 -4.14 13.77
CA LEU A 695 6.35 -4.77 14.90
C LEU A 695 6.70 -4.15 16.27
N SER A 696 7.72 -3.30 16.35
CA SER A 696 8.11 -2.54 17.54
C SER A 696 7.65 -1.08 17.55
N ASP A 697 7.15 -0.59 16.42
CA ASP A 697 6.68 0.78 16.25
C ASP A 697 5.57 1.10 17.25
N ASN A 698 5.71 2.22 17.95
CA ASN A 698 4.77 2.73 18.95
C ASN A 698 4.42 4.19 18.64
N ARG A 699 4.39 4.56 17.35
CA ARG A 699 4.22 5.95 16.89
C ARG A 699 3.31 6.11 15.68
N ARG A 700 3.45 5.23 14.68
CA ARG A 700 2.74 5.21 13.39
C ARG A 700 2.00 3.90 13.14
N ARG A 701 2.26 2.88 13.94
CA ARG A 701 1.56 1.59 13.87
C ARG A 701 0.15 1.66 14.47
N TRP A 702 -0.75 0.96 13.81
CA TRP A 702 -2.14 0.74 14.20
C TRP A 702 -2.42 -0.75 14.34
N LEU A 703 -3.33 -1.11 15.24
CA LEU A 703 -3.88 -2.45 15.38
C LEU A 703 -5.32 -2.47 14.84
N LEU A 704 -5.61 -3.39 13.91
CA LEU A 704 -6.97 -3.66 13.47
C LEU A 704 -7.72 -4.39 14.58
N GLN A 705 -8.88 -3.87 14.94
CA GLN A 705 -9.80 -4.46 15.90
C GLN A 705 -10.79 -5.41 15.21
N ALA A 706 -11.39 -6.30 16.00
CA ALA A 706 -12.33 -7.30 15.50
C ALA A 706 -13.55 -6.69 14.78
N ASP A 707 -13.93 -5.43 15.05
CA ASP A 707 -15.06 -4.74 14.41
C ASP A 707 -14.72 -4.04 13.09
N GLY A 708 -13.43 -3.98 12.71
CA GLY A 708 -12.96 -3.28 11.52
C GLY A 708 -12.33 -1.91 11.78
N SER A 709 -12.45 -1.38 13.01
CA SER A 709 -11.78 -0.14 13.42
C SER A 709 -10.28 -0.34 13.64
N TYR A 710 -9.52 0.75 13.69
CA TYR A 710 -8.07 0.72 13.93
C TYR A 710 -7.70 1.62 15.11
N GLU A 711 -6.90 1.09 16.04
CA GLU A 711 -6.37 1.84 17.18
C GLU A 711 -4.87 2.10 16.99
N GLN A 712 -4.42 3.36 17.12
CA GLN A 712 -2.99 3.68 17.05
C GLN A 712 -2.28 3.16 18.30
N VAL A 713 -1.10 2.57 18.13
CA VAL A 713 -0.22 2.19 19.24
C VAL A 713 0.50 3.44 19.71
N GLU A 714 0.19 3.89 20.92
CA GLU A 714 0.87 5.00 21.59
C GLU A 714 1.98 4.49 22.52
N PRO A 715 3.08 5.26 22.71
CA PRO A 715 4.14 4.89 23.64
C PRO A 715 3.71 5.20 25.08
N ALA A 716 4.14 4.40 26.06
CA ALA A 716 3.95 4.77 27.46
C ALA A 716 4.84 5.97 27.86
N ASP A 717 4.48 6.69 28.93
CA ASP A 717 5.14 7.93 29.38
C ASP A 717 6.69 7.85 29.47
N ASP A 718 7.23 6.70 29.86
CA ASP A 718 8.66 6.42 30.02
C ASP A 718 9.24 5.52 28.90
N GLU A 719 8.48 5.22 27.85
CA GLU A 719 8.92 4.34 26.75
C GLU A 719 9.64 5.12 25.63
N GLN A 720 10.70 4.54 25.07
CA GLN A 720 11.35 5.09 23.88
C GLN A 720 10.40 5.08 22.68
N ILE A 721 10.24 6.23 22.04
CA ILE A 721 9.49 6.37 20.77
C ILE A 721 10.26 5.64 19.67
N ARG A 722 9.57 4.76 18.95
CA ARG A 722 10.05 4.02 17.78
C ARG A 722 9.13 4.32 16.61
N ASP A 723 9.68 5.01 15.61
CA ASP A 723 9.03 5.34 14.35
C ASP A 723 9.75 4.58 13.23
N THR A 724 9.03 3.69 12.55
CA THR A 724 9.59 2.76 11.55
C THR A 724 10.43 3.46 10.51
N GLN A 725 9.87 4.51 9.90
CA GLN A 725 10.45 5.16 8.72
C GLN A 725 11.66 6.02 9.12
N SER A 726 11.62 6.65 10.29
CA SER A 726 12.77 7.37 10.86
C SER A 726 13.93 6.43 11.19
N LEU A 727 13.65 5.24 11.76
CA LEU A 727 14.68 4.24 12.08
C LEU A 727 15.32 3.66 10.82
N LEU A 728 14.55 3.39 9.76
CA LEU A 728 15.07 2.92 8.47
C LEU A 728 15.87 4.01 7.73
N MET A 729 15.43 5.28 7.78
CA MET A 729 16.20 6.42 7.29
C MET A 729 17.54 6.56 8.03
N GLU A 730 17.53 6.46 9.36
CA GLU A 730 18.73 6.54 10.19
C GLU A 730 19.70 5.38 9.89
N GLN A 731 19.19 4.15 9.78
CA GLN A 731 19.99 2.98 9.42
C GLN A 731 20.69 3.16 8.07
N ALA A 732 19.95 3.53 7.02
CA ALA A 732 20.53 3.74 5.70
C ALA A 732 21.61 4.84 5.69
N TYR A 733 21.38 5.94 6.44
CA TYR A 733 22.36 7.02 6.59
C TYR A 733 23.62 6.58 7.36
N ARG A 734 23.48 5.82 8.45
CA ARG A 734 24.62 5.28 9.21
C ARG A 734 25.44 4.33 8.35
N THR A 735 24.80 3.37 7.68
CA THR A 735 25.47 2.39 6.80
C THR A 735 26.21 3.08 5.66
N ALA A 736 25.64 4.09 5.01
CA ALA A 736 26.27 4.82 3.91
C ALA A 736 27.45 5.72 4.35
N THR A 737 27.59 6.05 5.63
CA THR A 737 28.61 7.02 6.12
C THR A 737 29.78 6.38 6.87
N GLN A 738 29.72 5.08 7.20
CA GLN A 738 30.72 4.43 8.06
C GLN A 738 31.95 3.84 7.34
N ASP A 739 32.01 3.79 6.01
CA ASP A 739 33.16 3.28 5.24
C ASP A 739 34.42 4.20 5.23
N GLY A 740 34.51 5.15 6.17
CA GLY A 740 35.61 6.11 6.27
C GLY A 740 36.57 5.94 7.46
N THR A 741 36.17 5.29 8.55
CA THR A 741 36.97 5.26 9.79
C THR A 741 36.93 3.93 10.53
N THR A 742 38.07 3.23 10.49
CA THR A 742 38.35 2.06 11.33
C THR A 742 38.62 2.47 12.78
N GLU A 743 37.58 2.47 13.63
CA GLU A 743 37.65 2.07 15.05
C GLU A 743 36.26 2.02 15.72
N THR A 744 35.88 0.82 16.19
CA THR A 744 34.89 0.53 17.27
C THR A 744 33.57 1.32 17.32
N ASP A 745 32.48 0.71 16.84
CA ASP A 745 31.54 -0.02 17.72
C ASP A 745 30.68 -1.01 16.91
N THR A 746 30.31 -2.15 17.50
CA THR A 746 29.23 -3.02 16.97
C THR A 746 27.91 -2.55 17.57
N GLU A 747 27.17 -1.72 16.85
CA GLU A 747 25.83 -1.32 17.27
C GLU A 747 24.87 -2.50 17.14
N ARG A 748 24.52 -3.04 18.30
CA ARG A 748 23.50 -4.08 18.47
C ARG A 748 22.14 -3.40 18.55
N PHE A 749 21.33 -3.51 17.51
CA PHE A 749 19.93 -3.08 17.59
C PHE A 749 19.20 -3.98 18.59
N MET A 750 18.73 -3.43 19.72
CA MET A 750 17.85 -4.12 20.66
C MET A 750 16.40 -3.68 20.44
N ILE A 751 15.58 -4.59 19.93
CA ILE A 751 14.16 -4.34 19.64
C ILE A 751 13.29 -5.08 20.66
N GLU A 752 12.71 -4.37 21.63
CA GLU A 752 11.84 -4.96 22.66
C GLU A 752 10.41 -5.20 22.15
N HIS A 753 9.91 -6.43 22.26
CA HIS A 753 8.54 -6.80 21.89
C HIS A 753 7.52 -6.51 23.02
N GLY A 754 7.48 -5.27 23.50
CA GLY A 754 6.55 -4.84 24.55
C GLY A 754 6.87 -5.39 25.96
N PRO A 755 6.00 -5.10 26.96
CA PRO A 755 6.34 -5.25 28.38
C PRO A 755 6.56 -6.72 28.79
N GLY A 756 7.84 -7.11 28.85
CA GLY A 756 8.28 -8.42 29.36
C GLY A 756 8.68 -9.46 28.30
N ARG A 757 8.81 -9.08 27.02
CA ARG A 757 9.46 -9.90 26.00
C ARG A 757 10.88 -9.37 25.73
N VAL A 758 11.81 -10.28 25.43
CA VAL A 758 13.27 -9.98 25.38
C VAL A 758 13.66 -9.48 23.99
N GLY A 759 14.52 -8.48 23.94
CA GLY A 759 14.97 -7.92 22.67
C GLY A 759 15.82 -8.88 21.84
N HIS A 760 15.59 -8.86 20.53
CA HIS A 760 16.50 -9.40 19.54
C HIS A 760 17.73 -8.50 19.44
N ILE A 761 18.90 -9.07 19.14
CA ILE A 761 20.15 -8.35 18.85
C ILE A 761 20.53 -8.70 17.42
N ILE A 762 20.46 -7.72 16.52
CA ILE A 762 20.88 -7.86 15.13
C ILE A 762 22.25 -7.16 14.97
N ASP A 763 23.21 -7.84 14.34
CA ASP A 763 24.60 -7.40 14.13
C ASP A 763 24.87 -7.37 12.62
N MET A 764 24.95 -6.17 12.05
CA MET A 764 24.85 -5.90 10.60
C MET A 764 26.24 -5.76 9.94
N ARG A 765 27.10 -6.78 10.05
CA ARG A 765 28.42 -6.79 9.36
C ARG A 765 28.46 -7.69 8.13
N PRO A 766 28.89 -7.22 6.95
CA PRO A 766 29.33 -8.08 5.87
C PRO A 766 30.69 -8.70 6.23
N THR A 767 30.83 -10.02 6.10
CA THR A 767 32.07 -10.74 6.44
C THR A 767 33.03 -10.84 5.27
N THR A 768 33.78 -9.78 4.98
CA THR A 768 34.97 -9.90 4.12
C THR A 768 36.09 -10.58 4.89
N ALA A 769 36.60 -11.69 4.34
CA ALA A 769 37.56 -12.54 5.03
C ALA A 769 38.98 -12.34 4.50
N ASP A 770 39.93 -12.11 5.41
CA ASP A 770 41.20 -12.83 5.30
C ASP A 770 41.86 -13.12 6.67
N ALA A 771 42.68 -14.17 6.71
CA ALA A 771 43.54 -14.56 7.82
C ALA A 771 42.90 -14.92 9.19
N GLY A 772 41.90 -15.81 9.18
CA GLY A 772 41.88 -16.93 10.13
C GLY A 772 41.49 -16.69 11.60
N THR A 773 40.19 -16.64 11.88
CA THR A 773 39.53 -17.43 12.94
C THR A 773 38.07 -17.60 12.53
N ARG A 774 37.57 -18.84 12.39
CA ARG A 774 36.15 -19.08 12.06
C ARG A 774 35.30 -18.89 13.31
N TRP A 775 34.51 -17.82 13.34
CA TRP A 775 33.39 -17.64 14.25
C TRP A 775 32.10 -17.91 13.48
N SER A 776 31.38 -18.97 13.84
CA SER A 776 30.03 -19.23 13.33
C SER A 776 29.02 -18.74 14.36
N VAL A 777 28.20 -17.77 14.00
CA VAL A 777 27.02 -17.42 14.81
C VAL A 777 25.98 -18.53 14.63
N ARG A 778 25.40 -19.00 15.73
CA ARG A 778 24.12 -19.73 15.66
C ARG A 778 23.00 -18.74 15.91
N PRO A 779 21.94 -18.69 15.09
CA PRO A 779 20.75 -17.93 15.46
C PRO A 779 20.20 -18.49 16.78
N ARG A 780 19.95 -17.62 17.75
CA ARG A 780 19.09 -17.98 18.88
C ARG A 780 17.66 -17.88 18.40
N LEU A 781 17.01 -19.05 18.30
CA LEU A 781 15.63 -19.21 17.87
C LEU A 781 14.68 -18.25 18.62
N PRO A 782 13.70 -17.65 17.92
CA PRO A 782 12.47 -17.17 18.55
C PRO A 782 11.86 -18.30 19.40
N GLY A 783 11.39 -17.98 20.60
CA GLY A 783 10.88 -18.98 21.58
C GLY A 783 11.64 -19.06 22.90
N THR A 784 12.85 -18.48 22.99
CA THR A 784 13.64 -18.48 24.25
C THR A 784 13.11 -17.43 25.26
N LYS A 785 11.97 -17.71 25.92
CA LYS A 785 11.38 -16.83 26.96
C LYS A 785 12.37 -16.55 28.10
N LEU A 786 12.57 -15.28 28.47
CA LEU A 786 13.02 -14.95 29.83
C LEU A 786 11.90 -15.29 30.82
N CYS A 787 11.98 -16.50 31.39
CA CYS A 787 11.36 -16.90 32.64
C CYS A 787 9.81 -16.79 32.71
N SER A 788 9.10 -17.83 32.23
CA SER A 788 7.68 -17.99 32.56
C SER A 788 7.47 -18.28 34.06
N ARG A 789 6.31 -17.90 34.61
CA ARG A 789 5.99 -18.01 36.06
C ARG A 789 5.90 -19.46 36.62
N GLY A 790 6.08 -20.50 35.80
CA GLY A 790 5.73 -21.88 36.14
C GLY A 790 6.78 -22.67 36.94
N ASP A 791 8.07 -22.53 36.65
CA ASP A 791 9.03 -23.65 36.85
C ASP A 791 9.88 -23.59 38.15
N ARG A 792 9.24 -23.24 39.28
CA ARG A 792 9.85 -22.90 40.59
C ARG A 792 10.80 -23.93 41.26
N ARG A 793 11.23 -25.03 40.62
CA ARG A 793 12.04 -26.10 41.24
C ARG A 793 13.48 -26.25 40.73
N LYS A 794 13.93 -25.46 39.75
CA LYS A 794 15.34 -25.47 39.27
C LYS A 794 16.18 -24.25 39.71
N HIS A 795 15.68 -23.41 40.63
CA HIS A 795 16.15 -22.02 40.79
C HIS A 795 17.04 -21.70 42.02
N ASP A 796 17.44 -22.69 42.83
CA ASP A 796 18.06 -22.42 44.15
C ASP A 796 19.56 -22.06 44.12
N SER A 797 20.21 -22.01 42.95
CA SER A 797 21.56 -21.44 42.80
C SER A 797 21.56 -20.19 41.94
N ARG A 798 21.99 -19.08 42.55
CA ARG A 798 22.28 -17.80 41.91
C ARG A 798 23.76 -17.51 42.04
N VAL A 799 24.36 -16.99 40.98
CA VAL A 799 25.78 -16.62 40.88
C VAL A 799 25.90 -15.11 40.69
N PRO A 800 26.91 -14.43 41.26
CA PRO A 800 27.13 -13.00 41.05
C PRO A 800 27.25 -12.66 39.57
N PHE A 801 26.66 -11.55 39.12
CA PHE A 801 26.79 -11.12 37.73
C PHE A 801 28.24 -10.81 37.33
N SER A 802 29.09 -10.40 38.29
CA SER A 802 30.53 -10.24 38.05
C SER A 802 31.23 -11.55 37.66
N GLU A 803 30.90 -12.68 38.30
CA GLU A 803 31.46 -13.99 37.91
C GLU A 803 30.96 -14.42 36.54
N PHE A 804 29.73 -14.03 36.16
CA PHE A 804 29.19 -14.29 34.81
C PHE A 804 29.91 -13.43 33.77
N ALA A 805 30.12 -12.14 34.03
CA ALA A 805 30.85 -11.25 33.14
C ALA A 805 32.31 -11.68 32.94
N ASP A 806 33.02 -11.98 34.03
CA ASP A 806 34.43 -12.42 34.01
C ASP A 806 34.61 -13.77 33.30
N SER A 807 33.62 -14.68 33.36
CA SER A 807 33.70 -16.00 32.69
C SER A 807 33.32 -15.97 31.21
N HIS A 808 32.81 -14.84 30.70
CA HIS A 808 32.32 -14.67 29.33
C HIS A 808 32.95 -13.46 28.61
N ASP A 809 34.05 -12.91 29.15
CA ASP A 809 34.75 -11.70 28.67
C ASP A 809 33.82 -10.50 28.38
N ILE A 810 32.77 -10.33 29.21
CA ILE A 810 31.84 -9.20 29.09
C ILE A 810 32.47 -7.96 29.73
N ALA A 811 33.24 -7.22 28.93
CA ALA A 811 33.65 -5.87 29.27
C ALA A 811 32.40 -4.97 29.40
N GLY A 812 32.15 -4.43 30.59
CA GLY A 812 31.02 -3.53 30.82
C GLY A 812 31.27 -2.08 30.37
N PRO A 813 30.23 -1.22 30.36
CA PRO A 813 28.81 -1.53 30.52
C PRO A 813 28.10 -1.58 29.16
N LEU A 814 27.57 -2.73 28.77
CA LEU A 814 26.60 -2.87 27.66
C LEU A 814 25.16 -2.52 28.11
N PHE A 815 25.03 -1.66 29.11
CA PHE A 815 23.77 -1.33 29.79
C PHE A 815 23.76 0.15 30.19
N ASP A 816 22.78 0.90 29.68
CA ASP A 816 22.32 2.12 30.35
C ASP A 816 21.36 1.73 31.48
N GLY A 817 21.94 1.33 32.62
CA GLY A 817 21.21 0.90 33.82
C GLY A 817 22.11 0.20 34.85
N GLU A 818 21.61 0.01 36.08
CA GLU A 818 22.31 -0.80 37.09
C GLU A 818 22.26 -2.29 36.70
N ALA A 819 23.43 -2.92 36.57
CA ALA A 819 23.52 -4.35 36.28
C ALA A 819 22.93 -5.20 37.42
N PRO A 820 22.23 -6.31 37.12
CA PRO A 820 21.58 -7.12 38.15
C PRO A 820 22.60 -7.82 39.06
N ASP A 821 22.38 -7.83 40.39
CA ASP A 821 23.33 -8.43 41.35
C ASP A 821 23.70 -9.89 41.06
N THR A 822 22.74 -10.69 40.55
CA THR A 822 22.91 -12.14 40.36
C THR A 822 22.19 -12.69 39.14
N VAL A 823 22.79 -13.72 38.54
CA VAL A 823 22.28 -14.49 37.41
C VAL A 823 21.82 -15.89 37.89
N CYS A 824 20.80 -16.45 37.22
CA CYS A 824 20.29 -17.79 37.48
C CYS A 824 21.29 -18.86 37.00
N SER A 825 21.50 -19.93 37.77
CA SER A 825 22.37 -21.05 37.37
C SER A 825 21.95 -21.77 36.09
N TYR A 826 20.68 -21.68 35.68
CA TYR A 826 20.20 -22.18 34.39
C TYR A 826 20.71 -21.34 33.20
N CYS A 827 20.85 -20.02 33.39
CA CYS A 827 21.45 -19.13 32.39
C CYS A 827 22.97 -19.37 32.31
N TRP A 828 23.61 -19.64 33.46
CA TRP A 828 25.01 -20.05 33.53
C TRP A 828 25.27 -21.40 32.85
N SER A 829 24.39 -22.40 33.02
CA SER A 829 24.60 -23.75 32.47
C SER A 829 24.34 -23.91 30.97
N ASN A 830 23.72 -22.91 30.34
CA ASN A 830 23.34 -22.95 28.91
C ASN A 830 24.32 -22.21 27.99
N VAL A 831 25.52 -21.87 28.49
CA VAL A 831 26.66 -21.52 27.63
C VAL A 831 27.54 -22.75 27.51
N SER A 832 27.57 -23.35 26.32
CA SER A 832 28.32 -24.58 26.05
C SER A 832 29.77 -24.29 25.64
N GLU A 833 30.74 -24.82 26.38
CA GLU A 833 32.13 -24.91 25.96
C GLU A 833 32.24 -25.66 24.62
N THR A 834 32.87 -25.06 23.62
CA THR A 834 33.34 -25.78 22.43
C THR A 834 34.74 -26.31 22.70
N GLU A 835 34.89 -27.64 22.75
CA GLU A 835 36.18 -28.30 23.04
C GLU A 835 37.27 -27.85 22.06
N THR A 836 38.35 -27.28 22.59
CA THR A 836 39.56 -26.98 21.80
C THR A 836 40.40 -28.25 21.64
N SER A 837 40.49 -28.75 20.40
CA SER A 837 41.42 -29.84 20.09
C SER A 837 42.87 -29.31 20.16
N PRO A 838 43.78 -29.95 20.92
CA PRO A 838 45.09 -29.38 21.19
C PRO A 838 46.00 -29.43 19.96
N ALA A 839 46.41 -28.25 19.48
CA ALA A 839 47.41 -28.11 18.44
C ALA A 839 48.74 -28.75 18.87
N ARG A 840 49.38 -29.48 17.94
CA ARG A 840 50.67 -30.13 18.12
C ARG A 840 51.78 -29.06 18.24
N PRO A 841 52.69 -29.10 19.22
CA PRO A 841 53.77 -28.14 19.31
C PRO A 841 54.76 -28.31 18.14
N PRO A 842 55.43 -27.22 17.69
CA PRO A 842 56.45 -27.31 16.66
C PRO A 842 57.71 -28.01 17.21
N GLU A 843 58.24 -28.97 16.46
CA GLU A 843 59.56 -29.54 16.75
C GLU A 843 60.65 -28.52 16.39
N THR A 844 61.59 -28.33 17.32
CA THR A 844 62.79 -27.50 17.13
C THR A 844 63.96 -28.33 16.62
N GLU A 845 64.41 -28.05 15.40
CA GLU A 845 65.84 -27.81 15.05
C GLU A 845 65.97 -27.14 13.67
#